data_AF-A0AA89C863-F1
#
_entry.id   AF-A0AA89C863-F1
#
_cell.length_a   1.000
_cell.length_b   1.000
_cell.length_c   1.000
_cell.angle_alpha   90.00
_cell.angle_beta   90.00
_cell.angle_gamma   90.00
#
_symmetry.space_group_name_H-M   'P 1'
#
loop_
_entity.id
_entity.type
_entity.pdbx_description
1 polymer ?
#
loop_
_entity_poly.entity_id
_entity_poly.type
_entity_poly.pdbx_seq_one_letter_code
_entity_poly.pdbx_strand_id
1 'polypeptide(L)'
;MWRYLEGVKQPPGPGSKKRNAVYDREYEKTKRQRTFRTEWASSGRTWLVNTDEAGMYCLACKSHPTASAIDINKKGNMVSGTKSYKLDTIVKHERSKQHIAALDIWNRKPKEESDARKIIMNLNKDIYQKLVRMFRNCHALISNCRPLSDFVWLCQLDAMKGLQMGETYRNVMSAKNFVTAIAHVEFRNIAKIVDEAKFLCVIGDGSTDTSIREQEMWFVRLCIKGDIKVYFIGVESAERADAEHIVSGLKNIILENLMMDSAEFIRKLVSLGCDGASVMVGCKAGVSALLKQEQPCVVTVHCMAHRLELCLKDAAKKVSVYDKIINTLLMGIYYFYYNSNLNRSMLLRTFNAIKTGDDKLLIPVKSGGTRWIGHQLRAITAVVTSYKFIVAHLEQLTETRDRVSSDSKCKAKAFLKLLKAKNIVSFLLFLLDVLAPLRRMSLILQDRHSLLCRQHEEIAATKEVLLKYKDSCFKIFPDLNKVCIIIPSDGPQSKKLKDDEFQGVKLLNTPVGGGVAKQEFLERIQNALDSRFSEFLNNGARDILLLTRIADIKSWPLENEKLRDFGDEDLHQLMDHFRPVLKEAGVDLEEAELEWSFLKMQVSNKRRQSPKDFVPDWKVINQEYSDRFKNILPVMDLLLTLSPSSAEAERGFSQLKLIKTKLRTNLSDTSLNEQLAIKLLSPSMENFDPDDAIQYWNTSVLRSRRPNFMRDRVQQRKKDKENEDVQEIHEHDSMEAEFEGQGVESEETERDNDSVEVESEGQAVESEETERDNDSVEVESEGQAVESEETEREIDSLEDEFEAQTVESGQIEIETVAESGEVESSTDSEEEEESEVVMERIFEIEREIEKF
;
A
#
# COMPACT_ATOMS: atom_id res chain seq x y z
N MET A 1 -60.90 26.04 -25.87
CA MET A 1 -61.45 27.41 -25.75
C MET A 1 -62.91 27.52 -26.18
N TRP A 2 -63.37 26.86 -27.25
CA TRP A 2 -64.78 26.87 -27.71
C TRP A 2 -65.83 26.26 -26.75
N ARG A 3 -65.42 25.63 -25.65
CA ARG A 3 -66.32 25.00 -24.66
C ARG A 3 -66.88 25.98 -23.61
N TYR A 4 -66.47 27.24 -23.61
CA TYR A 4 -66.85 28.25 -22.61
C TYR A 4 -67.56 29.48 -23.21
N LEU A 5 -68.13 29.36 -24.41
CA LEU A 5 -68.91 30.42 -25.06
C LEU A 5 -70.29 29.88 -25.42
N GLU A 6 -71.36 30.44 -24.86
CA GLU A 6 -72.74 30.15 -25.27
C GLU A 6 -72.98 30.69 -26.70
N GLY A 7 -73.61 29.88 -27.56
CA GLY A 7 -73.97 30.26 -28.93
C GLY A 7 -72.94 29.95 -30.04
N VAL A 8 -71.80 29.33 -29.73
CA VAL A 8 -70.78 28.98 -30.73
C VAL A 8 -70.91 27.51 -31.16
N LYS A 9 -71.25 27.26 -32.43
CA LYS A 9 -71.28 25.91 -33.01
C LYS A 9 -69.86 25.34 -33.17
N GLN A 10 -69.70 24.07 -32.81
CA GLN A 10 -68.48 23.29 -33.02
C GLN A 10 -68.20 23.12 -34.54
N PRO A 11 -66.94 23.22 -35.01
CA PRO A 11 -66.62 22.99 -36.41
C PRO A 11 -66.93 21.53 -36.82
N PRO A 12 -67.44 21.31 -38.05
CA PRO A 12 -67.75 19.99 -38.55
C PRO A 12 -66.48 19.14 -38.65
N GLY A 13 -66.53 17.93 -38.07
CA GLY A 13 -65.45 16.95 -38.21
C GLY A 13 -65.27 16.53 -39.68
N PRO A 14 -64.04 16.25 -40.12
CA PRO A 14 -63.80 15.81 -41.50
C PRO A 14 -64.51 14.48 -41.76
N GLY A 15 -65.52 14.53 -42.64
CA GLY A 15 -66.30 13.38 -43.08
C GLY A 15 -65.45 12.30 -43.74
N SER A 16 -65.88 11.06 -43.55
CA SER A 16 -65.36 9.87 -44.21
C SER A 16 -65.55 9.98 -45.73
N LYS A 17 -64.48 10.34 -46.43
CA LYS A 17 -64.40 10.14 -47.89
C LYS A 17 -64.46 8.63 -48.14
N LYS A 18 -65.60 8.12 -48.61
CA LYS A 18 -65.71 6.79 -49.21
C LYS A 18 -64.65 6.70 -50.32
N ARG A 19 -63.58 5.94 -50.07
CA ARG A 19 -62.52 5.69 -51.05
C ARG A 19 -63.10 4.84 -52.19
N ASN A 20 -63.05 5.36 -53.41
CA ASN A 20 -63.40 4.63 -54.61
C ASN A 20 -62.36 3.51 -54.83
N ALA A 21 -62.78 2.25 -54.68
CA ALA A 21 -61.92 1.06 -54.88
C ALA A 21 -61.32 0.96 -56.30
N VAL A 22 -61.89 1.68 -57.27
CA VAL A 22 -61.35 1.80 -58.64
C VAL A 22 -60.07 2.65 -58.66
N TYR A 23 -60.01 3.72 -57.86
CA TYR A 23 -58.86 4.62 -57.77
C TYR A 23 -57.66 3.93 -57.08
N ASP A 24 -57.92 3.06 -56.10
CA ASP A 24 -56.88 2.27 -55.42
C ASP A 24 -56.27 1.19 -56.35
N ARG A 25 -57.05 0.61 -57.28
CA ARG A 25 -56.52 -0.34 -58.28
C ARG A 25 -55.68 0.33 -59.36
N GLU A 26 -56.05 1.54 -59.78
CA GLU A 26 -55.25 2.34 -60.72
C GLU A 26 -53.98 2.89 -60.04
N TYR A 27 -54.06 3.30 -58.78
CA TYR A 27 -52.90 3.69 -57.97
C TYR A 27 -51.93 2.52 -57.76
N GLU A 28 -52.39 1.32 -57.39
CA GLU A 28 -51.51 0.14 -57.25
C GLU A 28 -50.81 -0.24 -58.57
N LYS A 29 -51.47 -0.06 -59.72
CA LYS A 29 -50.87 -0.28 -61.05
C LYS A 29 -49.88 0.82 -61.49
N THR A 30 -50.03 2.04 -61.00
CA THR A 30 -49.21 3.22 -61.40
C THR A 30 -48.23 3.69 -60.32
N LYS A 31 -48.25 3.07 -59.13
CA LYS A 31 -47.36 3.38 -58.02
C LYS A 31 -45.94 3.01 -58.40
N ARG A 32 -45.11 4.02 -58.64
CA ARG A 32 -43.66 3.88 -58.78
C ARG A 32 -43.12 3.05 -57.62
N GLN A 33 -42.70 1.82 -57.92
CA GLN A 33 -41.89 1.03 -57.01
C GLN A 33 -40.55 1.74 -56.89
N ARG A 34 -40.31 2.36 -55.74
CA ARG A 34 -39.01 2.96 -55.46
C ARG A 34 -38.06 1.81 -55.20
N THR A 35 -36.97 1.74 -55.96
CA THR A 35 -35.89 0.79 -55.71
C THR A 35 -34.86 1.42 -54.78
N PHE A 36 -34.13 0.57 -54.04
CA PHE A 36 -32.98 1.04 -53.28
C PHE A 36 -31.93 1.62 -54.22
N ARG A 37 -31.39 2.80 -53.89
CA ARG A 37 -30.27 3.38 -54.63
C ARG A 37 -28.98 3.03 -53.91
N THR A 38 -28.07 2.35 -54.61
CA THR A 38 -26.76 1.96 -54.09
C THR A 38 -25.93 3.17 -53.63
N GLU A 39 -26.13 4.32 -54.26
CA GLU A 39 -25.57 5.62 -53.85
C GLU A 39 -25.83 6.00 -52.38
N TRP A 40 -26.93 5.54 -51.79
CA TRP A 40 -27.25 5.84 -50.40
C TRP A 40 -26.30 5.15 -49.41
N ALA A 41 -25.74 3.98 -49.78
CA ALA A 41 -24.77 3.27 -48.96
C ALA A 41 -23.34 3.77 -49.21
N SER A 42 -23.01 4.17 -50.45
CA SER A 42 -21.68 4.67 -50.81
C SER A 42 -21.42 6.14 -50.43
N SER A 43 -22.47 6.93 -50.11
CA SER A 43 -22.37 8.32 -49.65
C SER A 43 -22.07 8.46 -48.14
N GLY A 44 -21.08 7.72 -47.64
CA GLY A 44 -20.62 7.79 -46.24
C GLY A 44 -21.50 7.07 -45.22
N ARG A 45 -22.52 6.33 -45.66
CA ARG A 45 -23.42 5.53 -44.80
C ARG A 45 -23.10 4.04 -44.91
N THR A 46 -21.88 3.68 -44.51
CA THR A 46 -21.38 2.28 -44.50
C THR A 46 -22.24 1.34 -43.64
N TRP A 47 -23.07 1.92 -42.76
CA TRP A 47 -24.01 1.22 -41.91
C TRP A 47 -25.32 0.76 -42.59
N LEU A 48 -25.63 1.24 -43.79
CA LEU A 48 -26.89 0.98 -44.49
C LEU A 48 -26.76 -0.19 -45.47
N VAL A 49 -27.54 -1.24 -45.26
CA VAL A 49 -27.54 -2.45 -46.11
C VAL A 49 -28.93 -2.72 -46.64
N ASN A 50 -29.04 -3.25 -47.87
CA ASN A 50 -30.29 -3.72 -48.44
C ASN A 50 -30.14 -5.19 -48.86
N THR A 51 -31.10 -6.03 -48.46
CA THR A 51 -31.18 -7.44 -48.85
C THR A 51 -32.55 -7.74 -49.45
N ASP A 52 -32.64 -8.75 -50.31
CA ASP A 52 -33.89 -9.10 -51.00
C ASP A 52 -35.00 -9.55 -50.03
N GLU A 53 -34.62 -10.21 -48.93
CA GLU A 53 -35.55 -10.72 -47.93
C GLU A 53 -36.05 -9.60 -46.98
N ALA A 54 -35.13 -8.86 -46.35
CA ALA A 54 -35.46 -7.90 -45.29
C ALA A 54 -35.65 -6.45 -45.78
N GLY A 55 -35.32 -6.13 -47.03
CA GLY A 55 -35.24 -4.76 -47.52
C GLY A 55 -34.05 -3.99 -46.93
N MET A 56 -34.16 -2.67 -46.81
CA MET A 56 -33.10 -1.83 -46.23
C MET A 56 -33.11 -1.86 -44.69
N TYR A 57 -31.96 -2.00 -44.07
CA TYR A 57 -31.75 -1.99 -42.63
C TYR A 57 -30.40 -1.38 -42.25
N CYS A 58 -30.21 -1.11 -40.96
CA CYS A 58 -28.98 -0.58 -40.40
C CYS A 58 -28.21 -1.68 -39.66
N LEU A 59 -26.97 -1.96 -40.09
CA LEU A 59 -26.08 -2.94 -39.45
C LEU A 59 -25.81 -2.56 -37.98
N ALA A 60 -25.49 -1.30 -37.70
CA ALA A 60 -25.21 -0.79 -36.35
C ALA A 60 -26.34 -1.16 -35.37
N CYS A 61 -27.56 -0.79 -35.75
CA CYS A 61 -28.74 -0.94 -34.90
C CYS A 61 -29.23 -2.39 -34.86
N LYS A 62 -28.90 -3.20 -35.86
CA LYS A 62 -29.19 -4.64 -35.86
C LYS A 62 -28.25 -5.40 -34.92
N SER A 63 -26.97 -5.02 -34.88
CA SER A 63 -25.96 -5.58 -33.97
C SER A 63 -26.15 -5.12 -32.52
N HIS A 64 -26.62 -3.88 -32.32
CA HIS A 64 -26.83 -3.29 -31.00
C HIS A 64 -28.27 -2.74 -30.84
N PRO A 65 -29.29 -3.62 -30.81
CA PRO A 65 -30.69 -3.19 -30.79
C PRO A 65 -31.09 -2.47 -29.49
N THR A 66 -30.35 -2.68 -28.41
CA THR A 66 -30.58 -2.14 -27.06
C THR A 66 -29.70 -0.94 -26.69
N ALA A 67 -28.97 -0.36 -27.66
CA ALA A 67 -28.02 0.72 -27.41
C ALA A 67 -28.64 2.01 -26.79
N SER A 68 -29.96 2.15 -26.80
CA SER A 68 -30.67 3.15 -26.00
C SER A 68 -31.74 2.46 -25.16
N ALA A 69 -31.88 2.84 -23.88
CA ALA A 69 -32.87 2.32 -22.92
C ALA A 69 -34.33 2.74 -23.23
N ILE A 70 -34.71 2.72 -24.51
CA ILE A 70 -36.06 3.03 -24.99
C ILE A 70 -36.73 1.71 -25.36
N ASP A 71 -37.71 1.33 -24.55
CA ASP A 71 -38.83 0.40 -24.77
C ASP A 71 -38.52 -0.88 -25.60
N ILE A 72 -38.23 -1.97 -24.90
CA ILE A 72 -37.86 -3.31 -25.40
C ILE A 72 -38.89 -3.89 -26.40
N ASN A 73 -40.12 -3.35 -26.41
CA ASN A 73 -41.25 -3.88 -27.19
C ASN A 73 -41.47 -3.22 -28.56
N LYS A 74 -40.64 -2.26 -29.00
CA LYS A 74 -40.73 -1.66 -30.35
C LYS A 74 -39.43 -1.80 -31.13
N LYS A 75 -39.23 -2.93 -31.81
CA LYS A 75 -38.18 -3.05 -32.84
C LYS A 75 -38.46 -2.04 -33.95
N GLY A 76 -37.60 -1.03 -34.09
CA GLY A 76 -37.73 -0.04 -35.15
C GLY A 76 -37.53 -0.65 -36.55
N ASN A 77 -38.17 -0.07 -37.57
CA ASN A 77 -38.16 -0.59 -38.95
C ASN A 77 -36.75 -0.77 -39.55
N MET A 78 -35.73 -0.06 -39.05
CA MET A 78 -34.33 -0.17 -39.51
C MET A 78 -33.54 -1.28 -38.80
N VAL A 79 -34.12 -1.92 -37.77
CA VAL A 79 -33.56 -3.08 -37.07
C VAL A 79 -34.07 -4.38 -37.69
N SER A 80 -35.37 -4.45 -37.98
CA SER A 80 -36.01 -5.61 -38.61
C SER A 80 -35.97 -5.59 -40.14
N GLY A 81 -35.73 -4.41 -40.75
CA GLY A 81 -35.70 -4.20 -42.19
C GLY A 81 -36.98 -3.59 -42.74
N THR A 82 -36.84 -2.74 -43.77
CA THR A 82 -37.96 -2.04 -44.39
C THR A 82 -37.85 -1.99 -45.91
N LYS A 83 -38.97 -2.19 -46.60
CA LYS A 83 -39.09 -2.03 -48.07
C LYS A 83 -39.53 -0.62 -48.47
N SER A 84 -39.50 0.34 -47.55
CA SER A 84 -39.80 1.75 -47.81
C SER A 84 -38.55 2.52 -48.23
N TYR A 85 -38.18 2.44 -49.51
CA TYR A 85 -37.00 3.10 -50.08
C TYR A 85 -37.21 4.62 -50.25
N LYS A 86 -37.11 5.36 -49.15
CA LYS A 86 -37.20 6.82 -49.09
C LYS A 86 -35.96 7.38 -48.38
N LEU A 87 -35.27 8.33 -49.02
CA LEU A 87 -34.13 9.04 -48.42
C LEU A 87 -34.52 9.68 -47.07
N ASP A 88 -35.74 10.22 -46.98
CA ASP A 88 -36.29 10.81 -45.76
C ASP A 88 -36.34 9.84 -44.58
N THR A 89 -36.57 8.55 -44.84
CA THR A 89 -36.55 7.49 -43.82
C THR A 89 -35.13 7.23 -43.32
N ILE A 90 -34.14 7.25 -44.21
CA ILE A 90 -32.73 7.07 -43.90
C ILE A 90 -32.23 8.27 -43.07
N VAL A 91 -32.51 9.50 -43.51
CA VAL A 91 -32.08 10.73 -42.80
C VAL A 91 -32.72 10.84 -41.42
N LYS A 92 -33.99 10.45 -41.26
CA LYS A 92 -34.64 10.40 -39.94
C LYS A 92 -34.03 9.35 -39.01
N HIS A 93 -33.63 8.20 -39.56
CA HIS A 93 -32.94 7.17 -38.78
C HIS A 93 -31.53 7.61 -38.37
N GLU A 94 -30.78 8.21 -39.30
CA GLU A 94 -29.41 8.74 -39.08
C GLU A 94 -29.37 9.74 -37.91
N ARG A 95 -30.44 10.52 -37.72
CA ARG A 95 -30.56 11.48 -36.61
C ARG A 95 -31.18 10.91 -35.33
N SER A 96 -31.55 9.63 -35.31
CA SER A 96 -32.22 9.04 -34.15
C SER A 96 -31.24 8.74 -33.02
N LYS A 97 -31.65 8.97 -31.76
CA LYS A 97 -30.81 8.70 -30.57
C LYS A 97 -30.32 7.25 -30.51
N GLN A 98 -31.19 6.30 -30.87
CA GLN A 98 -30.86 4.88 -30.93
C GLN A 98 -29.78 4.58 -31.97
N HIS A 99 -29.83 5.22 -33.14
CA HIS A 99 -28.81 5.05 -34.17
C HIS A 99 -27.46 5.63 -33.75
N ILE A 100 -27.43 6.86 -33.22
CA ILE A 100 -26.20 7.50 -32.76
C ILE A 100 -25.52 6.65 -31.68
N ALA A 101 -26.28 6.14 -30.70
CA ALA A 101 -25.74 5.27 -29.67
C ALA A 101 -25.21 3.93 -30.22
N ALA A 102 -25.95 3.30 -31.14
CA ALA A 102 -25.50 2.05 -31.77
C ALA A 102 -24.26 2.25 -32.66
N LEU A 103 -24.15 3.40 -33.33
CA LEU A 103 -23.02 3.75 -34.20
C LEU A 103 -21.77 4.10 -33.37
N ASP A 104 -21.92 4.76 -32.22
CA ASP A 104 -20.82 4.99 -31.28
C ASP A 104 -20.23 3.68 -30.76
N ILE A 105 -21.08 2.71 -30.40
CA ILE A 105 -20.63 1.37 -29.99
C ILE A 105 -19.94 0.64 -31.14
N TRP A 106 -20.49 0.72 -32.36
CA TRP A 106 -19.95 0.03 -33.53
C TRP A 106 -18.61 0.61 -34.01
N ASN A 107 -18.41 1.93 -33.91
CA ASN A 107 -17.19 2.60 -34.35
C ASN A 107 -16.04 2.54 -33.33
N ARG A 108 -16.30 2.09 -32.09
CA ARG A 108 -15.22 1.74 -31.17
C ARG A 108 -14.47 0.56 -31.80
N LYS A 109 -13.18 0.77 -32.13
CA LYS A 109 -12.30 -0.33 -32.54
C LYS A 109 -12.50 -1.46 -31.52
N PRO A 110 -12.78 -2.71 -31.94
CA PRO A 110 -12.70 -3.81 -31.01
C PRO A 110 -11.32 -3.72 -30.37
N LYS A 111 -11.26 -3.72 -29.03
CA LYS A 111 -10.02 -4.10 -28.35
C LYS A 111 -9.60 -5.39 -29.06
N GLU A 112 -8.39 -5.44 -29.61
CA GLU A 112 -7.81 -6.70 -30.05
C GLU A 112 -8.12 -7.72 -28.95
N GLU A 113 -8.76 -8.82 -29.32
CA GLU A 113 -9.08 -9.87 -28.35
C GLU A 113 -7.78 -10.22 -27.63
N SER A 114 -7.74 -9.99 -26.31
CA SER A 114 -6.54 -10.28 -25.54
C SER A 114 -6.16 -11.73 -25.79
N ASP A 115 -4.86 -12.02 -25.87
CA ASP A 115 -4.40 -13.40 -26.03
C ASP A 115 -4.92 -14.29 -24.88
N ALA A 116 -5.26 -13.70 -23.73
CA ALA A 116 -6.00 -14.32 -22.64
C ALA A 116 -7.33 -14.89 -23.11
N ARG A 117 -8.18 -14.05 -23.73
CA ARG A 117 -9.50 -14.46 -24.22
C ARG A 117 -9.42 -15.50 -25.32
N LYS A 118 -8.43 -15.42 -26.22
CA LYS A 118 -8.22 -16.43 -27.27
C LYS A 118 -7.82 -17.80 -26.70
N ILE A 119 -6.99 -17.83 -25.66
CA ILE A 119 -6.60 -19.08 -24.98
C ILE A 119 -7.76 -19.63 -24.14
N ILE A 120 -8.55 -18.77 -23.50
CA ILE A 120 -9.78 -19.15 -22.79
C ILE A 120 -10.81 -19.80 -23.72
N MET A 121 -10.92 -19.33 -24.98
CA MET A 121 -11.79 -19.96 -25.99
C MET A 121 -11.37 -21.39 -26.37
N ASN A 122 -10.09 -21.74 -26.21
CA ASN A 122 -9.59 -23.11 -26.44
C ASN A 122 -9.77 -24.02 -25.22
N LEU A 123 -10.00 -23.48 -24.02
CA LEU A 123 -10.36 -24.25 -22.84
C LEU A 123 -11.84 -24.62 -22.89
N ASN A 124 -12.17 -25.86 -22.54
CA ASN A 124 -13.58 -26.22 -22.34
C ASN A 124 -14.18 -25.30 -21.25
N LYS A 125 -15.33 -24.68 -21.54
CA LYS A 125 -16.04 -23.75 -20.65
C LYS A 125 -16.18 -24.30 -19.23
N ASP A 126 -16.47 -25.60 -19.08
CA ASP A 126 -16.63 -26.23 -17.77
C ASP A 126 -15.31 -26.38 -17.01
N ILE A 127 -14.20 -26.62 -17.73
CA ILE A 127 -12.85 -26.68 -17.15
C ILE A 127 -12.41 -25.29 -16.72
N TYR A 128 -12.66 -24.27 -17.55
CA TYR A 128 -12.34 -22.89 -17.23
C TYR A 128 -13.12 -22.41 -15.99
N GLN A 129 -14.43 -22.68 -15.89
CA GLN A 129 -15.22 -22.32 -14.72
C GLN A 129 -14.72 -23.01 -13.42
N LYS A 130 -14.19 -24.23 -13.51
CA LYS A 130 -13.53 -24.91 -12.38
C LYS A 130 -12.26 -24.18 -11.96
N LEU A 131 -11.40 -23.81 -12.92
CA LEU A 131 -10.17 -23.08 -12.66
C LEU A 131 -10.46 -21.71 -12.04
N VAL A 132 -11.45 -20.96 -12.55
CA VAL A 132 -11.89 -19.69 -11.97
C VAL A 132 -12.18 -19.85 -10.48
N ARG A 133 -12.93 -20.89 -10.08
CA ARG A 133 -13.24 -21.15 -8.67
C ARG A 133 -12.01 -21.50 -7.86
N MET A 134 -11.13 -22.36 -8.38
CA MET A 134 -9.90 -22.75 -7.70
C MET A 134 -8.94 -21.58 -7.49
N PHE A 135 -8.74 -20.73 -8.50
CA PHE A 135 -7.91 -19.53 -8.39
C PHE A 135 -8.51 -18.54 -7.38
N ARG A 136 -9.84 -18.33 -7.42
CA ARG A 136 -10.52 -17.49 -6.41
C ARG A 136 -10.38 -18.04 -5.00
N ASN A 137 -10.43 -19.37 -4.82
CA ASN A 137 -10.21 -20.01 -3.52
C ASN A 137 -8.78 -19.80 -3.02
N CYS A 138 -7.77 -20.00 -3.87
CA CYS A 138 -6.38 -19.72 -3.52
C CYS A 138 -6.18 -18.25 -3.14
N HIS A 139 -6.67 -17.33 -3.97
CA HIS A 139 -6.64 -15.91 -3.69
C HIS A 139 -7.30 -15.61 -2.34
N ALA A 140 -8.51 -16.11 -2.09
CA ALA A 140 -9.24 -15.90 -0.84
C ALA A 140 -8.48 -16.41 0.39
N LEU A 141 -7.83 -17.57 0.30
CA LEU A 141 -7.01 -18.08 1.40
C LEU A 141 -5.86 -17.12 1.71
N ILE A 142 -5.12 -16.68 0.70
CA ILE A 142 -3.97 -15.79 0.90
C ILE A 142 -4.39 -14.39 1.36
N SER A 143 -5.43 -13.82 0.75
CA SER A 143 -5.98 -12.52 1.17
C SER A 143 -6.41 -12.50 2.65
N ASN A 144 -6.79 -13.66 3.21
CA ASN A 144 -7.16 -13.82 4.62
C ASN A 144 -6.05 -14.45 5.47
N CYS A 145 -4.81 -14.49 4.98
CA CYS A 145 -3.65 -15.04 5.68
C CYS A 145 -3.83 -16.50 6.15
N ARG A 146 -4.62 -17.29 5.43
CA ARG A 146 -4.90 -18.70 5.72
C ARG A 146 -3.85 -19.63 5.11
N PRO A 147 -3.57 -20.79 5.73
CA PRO A 147 -2.61 -21.74 5.19
C PRO A 147 -3.14 -22.41 3.92
N LEU A 148 -2.25 -22.69 2.96
CA LEU A 148 -2.63 -23.38 1.70
C LEU A 148 -3.11 -24.82 1.90
N SER A 149 -2.84 -25.43 3.05
CA SER A 149 -3.46 -26.71 3.43
C SER A 149 -4.99 -26.62 3.46
N ASP A 150 -5.55 -25.44 3.70
CA ASP A 150 -7.01 -25.24 3.75
C ASP A 150 -7.68 -25.39 2.38
N PHE A 151 -6.91 -25.31 1.29
CA PHE A 151 -7.43 -25.39 -0.07
C PHE A 151 -8.22 -26.67 -0.35
N VAL A 152 -7.76 -27.80 0.20
CA VAL A 152 -8.37 -29.11 -0.08
C VAL A 152 -9.76 -29.21 0.54
N TRP A 153 -9.91 -28.82 1.81
CA TRP A 153 -11.20 -28.86 2.49
C TRP A 153 -12.12 -27.74 1.99
N LEU A 154 -11.58 -26.59 1.59
CA LEU A 154 -12.37 -25.52 0.97
C LEU A 154 -13.02 -25.97 -0.35
N CYS A 155 -12.27 -26.67 -1.20
CA CYS A 155 -12.84 -27.29 -2.40
C CYS A 155 -13.88 -28.40 -2.08
N GLN A 156 -13.76 -29.06 -0.92
CA GLN A 156 -14.73 -30.06 -0.42
C GLN A 156 -16.06 -29.37 -0.10
N LEU A 157 -15.96 -28.26 0.64
CA LEU A 157 -17.09 -27.45 1.05
C LEU A 157 -17.81 -26.87 -0.16
N ASP A 158 -17.08 -26.37 -1.15
CA ASP A 158 -17.65 -25.90 -2.41
C ASP A 158 -18.41 -27.01 -3.15
N ALA A 159 -17.84 -28.21 -3.23
CA ALA A 159 -18.52 -29.37 -3.80
C ALA A 159 -19.82 -29.71 -3.05
N MET A 160 -19.81 -29.64 -1.70
CA MET A 160 -21.00 -29.84 -0.87
C MET A 160 -22.07 -28.76 -1.07
N LYS A 161 -21.66 -27.53 -1.41
CA LYS A 161 -22.56 -26.44 -1.83
C LYS A 161 -23.12 -26.60 -3.25
N GLY A 162 -22.82 -27.72 -3.92
CA GLY A 162 -23.29 -28.01 -5.28
C GLY A 162 -22.43 -27.40 -6.39
N LEU A 163 -21.23 -26.88 -6.07
CA LEU A 163 -20.30 -26.35 -7.05
C LEU A 163 -19.53 -27.50 -7.73
N GLN A 164 -19.46 -27.49 -9.06
CA GLN A 164 -18.69 -28.50 -9.79
C GLN A 164 -17.18 -28.21 -9.67
N MET A 165 -16.49 -28.89 -8.75
CA MET A 165 -15.04 -28.72 -8.55
C MET A 165 -14.22 -29.80 -9.28
N GLY A 166 -14.70 -31.06 -9.29
CA GLY A 166 -13.92 -32.21 -9.74
C GLY A 166 -12.79 -32.57 -8.77
N GLU A 167 -12.06 -33.65 -9.08
CA GLU A 167 -10.92 -34.12 -8.26
C GLU A 167 -9.57 -33.60 -8.77
N THR A 168 -9.49 -33.24 -10.05
CA THR A 168 -8.27 -32.73 -10.67
C THR A 168 -7.86 -31.40 -10.05
N TYR A 169 -6.56 -31.22 -9.81
CA TYR A 169 -5.96 -30.03 -9.17
C TYR A 169 -6.37 -29.78 -7.72
N ARG A 170 -7.13 -30.69 -7.10
CA ARG A 170 -7.59 -30.56 -5.73
C ARG A 170 -6.54 -31.02 -4.71
N ASN A 171 -5.40 -30.36 -4.72
CA ASN A 171 -4.28 -30.65 -3.83
C ASN A 171 -3.44 -29.40 -3.58
N VAL A 172 -2.64 -29.43 -2.51
CA VAL A 172 -1.81 -28.29 -2.08
C VAL A 172 -0.76 -27.90 -3.13
N MET A 173 -0.21 -28.86 -3.89
CA MET A 173 0.77 -28.57 -4.94
C MET A 173 0.16 -27.72 -6.07
N SER A 174 -1.07 -28.04 -6.48
CA SER A 174 -1.78 -27.27 -7.49
C SER A 174 -2.15 -25.88 -6.95
N ALA A 175 -2.56 -25.79 -5.68
CA ALA A 175 -2.79 -24.52 -5.01
C ALA A 175 -1.55 -23.62 -5.00
N LYS A 176 -0.37 -24.20 -4.73
CA LYS A 176 0.91 -23.49 -4.81
C LYS A 176 1.14 -22.94 -6.23
N ASN A 177 0.97 -23.77 -7.26
CA ASN A 177 1.13 -23.33 -8.65
C ASN A 177 0.13 -22.23 -9.06
N PHE A 178 -1.10 -22.26 -8.52
CA PHE A 178 -2.07 -21.19 -8.73
C PHE A 178 -1.64 -19.90 -8.05
N VAL A 179 -1.15 -19.98 -6.80
CA VAL A 179 -0.59 -18.82 -6.07
C VAL A 179 0.60 -18.22 -6.81
N THR A 180 1.55 -19.03 -7.27
CA THR A 180 2.68 -18.58 -8.10
C THR A 180 2.20 -17.84 -9.34
N ALA A 181 1.16 -18.36 -10.02
CA ALA A 181 0.61 -17.72 -11.21
C ALA A 181 -0.07 -16.38 -10.92
N ILE A 182 -0.80 -16.27 -9.80
CA ILE A 182 -1.42 -15.01 -9.36
C ILE A 182 -0.32 -14.00 -9.02
N ALA A 183 0.62 -14.36 -8.15
CA ALA A 183 1.71 -13.48 -7.74
C ALA A 183 2.55 -12.97 -8.91
N HIS A 184 2.86 -13.84 -9.88
CA HIS A 184 3.58 -13.44 -11.10
C HIS A 184 2.79 -12.39 -11.91
N VAL A 185 1.47 -12.53 -12.02
CA VAL A 185 0.64 -11.51 -12.71
C VAL A 185 0.67 -10.18 -11.97
N GLU A 186 0.61 -10.20 -10.63
CA GLU A 186 0.69 -8.97 -9.84
C GLU A 186 2.04 -8.28 -10.01
N PHE A 187 3.15 -9.01 -9.86
CA PHE A 187 4.48 -8.42 -10.07
C PHE A 187 4.69 -7.92 -11.51
N ARG A 188 4.19 -8.64 -12.52
CA ARG A 188 4.22 -8.18 -13.90
C ARG A 188 3.42 -6.89 -14.10
N ASN A 189 2.31 -6.71 -13.39
CA ASN A 189 1.55 -5.47 -13.43
C ASN A 189 2.34 -4.33 -12.78
N ILE A 190 3.00 -4.58 -11.65
CA ILE A 190 3.89 -3.59 -11.02
C ILE A 190 5.07 -3.24 -11.92
N ALA A 191 5.71 -4.21 -12.56
CA ALA A 191 6.81 -3.99 -13.50
C ALA A 191 6.41 -3.02 -14.64
N LYS A 192 5.20 -3.16 -15.20
CA LYS A 192 4.71 -2.21 -16.22
C LYS A 192 4.55 -0.78 -15.68
N ILE A 193 4.09 -0.63 -14.43
CA ILE A 193 3.91 0.67 -13.79
C ILE A 193 5.28 1.31 -13.51
N VAL A 194 6.24 0.52 -13.04
CA VAL A 194 7.63 0.94 -12.80
C VAL A 194 8.32 1.30 -14.12
N ASP A 195 8.02 0.59 -15.20
CA ASP A 195 8.52 0.88 -16.54
C ASP A 195 8.01 2.23 -17.06
N GLU A 196 6.71 2.52 -16.90
CA GLU A 196 6.11 3.82 -17.28
C GLU A 196 6.59 4.98 -16.40
N ALA A 197 6.94 4.72 -15.14
CA ALA A 197 7.39 5.73 -14.21
C ALA A 197 8.74 6.34 -14.61
N LYS A 198 8.84 7.66 -14.49
CA LYS A 198 10.07 8.43 -14.77
C LYS A 198 11.02 8.48 -13.58
N PHE A 199 10.45 8.49 -12.38
CA PHE A 199 11.19 8.65 -11.12
C PHE A 199 10.69 7.60 -10.13
N LEU A 200 11.63 7.03 -9.38
CA LEU A 200 11.36 6.00 -8.38
C LEU A 200 11.97 6.40 -7.03
N CYS A 201 11.28 6.04 -5.96
CA CYS A 201 11.84 6.02 -4.62
C CYS A 201 11.72 4.59 -4.08
N VAL A 202 12.83 3.99 -3.64
CA VAL A 202 12.76 2.72 -2.91
C VAL A 202 12.59 3.00 -1.42
N ILE A 203 11.73 2.22 -0.78
CA ILE A 203 11.50 2.25 0.67
C ILE A 203 11.90 0.88 1.21
N GLY A 204 12.90 0.87 2.10
CA GLY A 204 13.44 -0.34 2.71
C GLY A 204 13.41 -0.25 4.24
N ASP A 205 13.11 -1.36 4.90
CA ASP A 205 13.20 -1.50 6.35
C ASP A 205 13.42 -2.97 6.71
N GLY A 206 14.12 -3.19 7.82
CA GLY A 206 14.52 -4.50 8.30
C GLY A 206 13.73 -4.92 9.54
N SER A 207 13.37 -6.20 9.65
CA SER A 207 12.77 -6.74 10.86
C SER A 207 13.00 -8.23 11.03
N THR A 208 13.06 -8.69 12.27
CA THR A 208 13.16 -10.11 12.59
C THR A 208 11.78 -10.78 12.54
N ASP A 209 11.68 -11.88 11.80
CA ASP A 209 10.45 -12.65 11.68
C ASP A 209 10.25 -13.66 12.83
N THR A 210 9.12 -14.38 12.81
CA THR A 210 8.79 -15.37 13.86
C THR A 210 9.70 -16.60 13.89
N SER A 211 10.58 -16.77 12.89
CA SER A 211 11.63 -17.79 12.87
C SER A 211 13.01 -17.26 13.27
N ILE A 212 13.09 -16.03 13.82
CA ILE A 212 14.34 -15.38 14.22
C ILE A 212 15.28 -15.20 13.01
N ARG A 213 14.69 -14.90 11.85
CA ARG A 213 15.44 -14.52 10.65
C ARG A 213 15.22 -13.05 10.36
N GLU A 214 16.30 -12.34 10.08
CA GLU A 214 16.23 -10.98 9.58
C GLU A 214 15.62 -10.98 8.18
N GLN A 215 14.69 -10.07 7.95
CA GLN A 215 13.98 -9.89 6.70
C GLN A 215 14.11 -8.43 6.29
N GLU A 216 14.51 -8.19 5.04
CA GLU A 216 14.52 -6.88 4.42
C GLU A 216 13.34 -6.75 3.47
N MET A 217 12.47 -5.78 3.72
CA MET A 217 11.25 -5.59 2.93
C MET A 217 11.33 -4.32 2.09
N TRP A 218 10.99 -4.45 0.80
CA TRP A 218 11.14 -3.39 -0.17
C TRP A 218 9.82 -3.00 -0.83
N PHE A 219 9.63 -1.69 -0.92
CA PHE A 219 8.55 -1.04 -1.66
C PHE A 219 9.13 -0.03 -2.64
N VAL A 220 8.37 0.25 -3.71
CA VAL A 220 8.65 1.35 -4.63
C VAL A 220 7.53 2.38 -4.55
N ARG A 221 7.90 3.63 -4.31
CA ARG A 221 7.03 4.81 -4.43
C ARG A 221 7.30 5.51 -5.75
N LEU A 222 6.24 5.92 -6.42
CA LEU A 222 6.29 6.65 -7.70
C LEU A 222 5.11 7.63 -7.79
N CYS A 223 5.29 8.68 -8.60
CA CYS A 223 4.25 9.65 -8.92
C CYS A 223 4.07 9.72 -10.44
N ILE A 224 2.85 9.57 -10.92
CA ILE A 224 2.51 9.74 -12.34
C ILE A 224 1.38 10.75 -12.43
N LYS A 225 1.65 11.93 -13.02
CA LYS A 225 0.66 13.00 -13.21
C LYS A 225 0.01 13.42 -11.89
N GLY A 226 0.83 13.59 -10.85
CA GLY A 226 0.41 13.96 -9.50
C GLY A 226 -0.27 12.84 -8.69
N ASP A 227 -0.44 11.63 -9.23
CA ASP A 227 -0.99 10.49 -8.50
C ASP A 227 0.14 9.65 -7.88
N ILE A 228 0.21 9.67 -6.56
CA ILE A 228 1.27 9.00 -5.78
C ILE A 228 0.81 7.60 -5.42
N LYS A 229 1.66 6.63 -5.69
CA LYS A 229 1.43 5.22 -5.37
C LYS A 229 2.67 4.60 -4.75
N VAL A 230 2.44 3.62 -3.88
CA VAL A 230 3.47 2.81 -3.25
C VAL A 230 3.11 1.35 -3.47
N TYR A 231 4.05 0.56 -3.98
CA TYR A 231 3.85 -0.85 -4.33
C TYR A 231 4.90 -1.71 -3.67
N PHE A 232 4.48 -2.86 -3.15
CA PHE A 232 5.39 -3.90 -2.69
C PHE A 232 6.17 -4.48 -3.87
N ILE A 233 7.48 -4.66 -3.73
CA ILE A 233 8.33 -5.26 -4.78
C ILE A 233 9.00 -6.55 -4.32
N GLY A 234 9.22 -6.73 -3.01
CA GLY A 234 9.74 -8.00 -2.49
C GLY A 234 10.14 -7.94 -1.02
N VAL A 235 10.42 -9.11 -0.48
CA VAL A 235 11.06 -9.31 0.83
C VAL A 235 12.15 -10.37 0.67
N GLU A 236 13.25 -10.25 1.38
CA GLU A 236 14.33 -11.23 1.32
C GLU A 236 14.90 -11.49 2.72
N SER A 237 15.26 -12.74 2.99
CA SER A 237 16.04 -13.06 4.18
C SER A 237 17.46 -12.57 3.97
N ALA A 238 17.93 -11.64 4.79
CA ALA A 238 19.32 -11.21 4.72
C ALA A 238 20.23 -12.37 5.19
N GLU A 239 21.06 -12.91 4.29
CA GLU A 239 22.11 -13.86 4.69
C GLU A 239 23.13 -13.19 5.64
N ARG A 240 23.38 -11.90 5.39
CA ARG A 240 24.20 -11.01 6.22
C ARG A 240 23.57 -9.62 6.24
N ALA A 241 23.55 -9.01 7.41
CA ALA A 241 22.99 -7.68 7.65
C ALA A 241 23.94 -6.53 7.27
N ASP A 242 24.73 -6.70 6.21
CA ASP A 242 25.64 -5.65 5.73
C ASP A 242 25.10 -5.02 4.44
N ALA A 243 25.56 -3.80 4.14
CA ALA A 243 24.99 -3.00 3.07
C ALA A 243 25.16 -3.62 1.68
N GLU A 244 26.23 -4.36 1.44
CA GLU A 244 26.49 -5.00 0.13
C GLU A 244 25.48 -6.10 -0.15
N HIS A 245 25.20 -6.93 0.86
CA HIS A 245 24.20 -8.00 0.73
C HIS A 245 22.79 -7.42 0.64
N ILE A 246 22.47 -6.36 1.39
CA ILE A 246 21.17 -5.69 1.30
C ILE A 246 20.93 -5.09 -0.10
N VAL A 247 21.94 -4.42 -0.69
CA VAL A 247 21.83 -3.88 -2.06
C VAL A 247 21.73 -5.00 -3.10
N SER A 248 22.53 -6.06 -2.94
CA SER A 248 22.48 -7.22 -3.84
C SER A 248 21.11 -7.89 -3.80
N GLY A 249 20.53 -8.01 -2.60
CA GLY A 249 19.18 -8.52 -2.42
C GLY A 249 18.10 -7.67 -3.10
N LEU A 250 18.16 -6.33 -2.94
CA LEU A 250 17.28 -5.42 -3.68
C LEU A 250 17.41 -5.63 -5.20
N LYS A 251 18.63 -5.80 -5.74
CA LYS A 251 18.84 -6.08 -7.17
C LYS A 251 18.27 -7.43 -7.60
N ASN A 252 18.42 -8.46 -6.77
CA ASN A 252 17.83 -9.78 -7.01
C ASN A 252 16.30 -9.69 -7.05
N ILE A 253 15.67 -8.97 -6.10
CA ILE A 253 14.23 -8.71 -6.10
C ILE A 253 13.79 -8.03 -7.41
N ILE A 254 14.51 -7.02 -7.87
CA ILE A 254 14.20 -6.32 -9.13
C ILE A 254 14.28 -7.30 -10.32
N LEU A 255 15.31 -8.14 -10.36
CA LEU A 255 15.50 -9.11 -11.43
C LEU A 255 14.45 -10.23 -11.40
N GLU A 256 14.20 -10.83 -10.24
CA GLU A 256 13.36 -12.02 -10.10
C GLU A 256 11.86 -11.69 -10.05
N ASN A 257 11.46 -10.70 -9.25
CA ASN A 257 10.05 -10.36 -9.09
C ASN A 257 9.59 -9.47 -10.24
N LEU A 258 10.32 -8.40 -10.57
CA LEU A 258 9.90 -7.46 -11.60
C LEU A 258 10.33 -7.86 -13.01
N MET A 259 11.26 -8.82 -13.17
CA MET A 259 11.83 -9.22 -14.47
C MET A 259 12.47 -8.03 -15.20
N MET A 260 13.10 -7.13 -14.44
CA MET A 260 13.71 -5.90 -14.94
C MET A 260 15.21 -5.91 -14.73
N ASP A 261 15.93 -5.21 -15.61
CA ASP A 261 17.34 -4.94 -15.40
C ASP A 261 17.54 -3.98 -14.22
N SER A 262 18.40 -4.36 -13.27
CA SER A 262 18.61 -3.56 -12.06
C SER A 262 19.24 -2.19 -12.36
N ALA A 263 20.07 -2.08 -13.39
CA ALA A 263 20.70 -0.80 -13.75
C ALA A 263 19.65 0.15 -14.37
N GLU A 264 18.74 -0.36 -15.21
CA GLU A 264 17.61 0.42 -15.72
C GLU A 264 16.70 0.92 -14.59
N PHE A 265 16.43 0.09 -13.59
CA PHE A 265 15.65 0.48 -12.41
C PHE A 265 16.37 1.59 -11.61
N ILE A 266 17.65 1.38 -11.28
CA ILE A 266 18.46 2.32 -10.48
C ILE A 266 18.65 3.65 -11.21
N ARG A 267 18.69 3.65 -12.55
CA ARG A 267 18.78 4.88 -13.35
C ARG A 267 17.61 5.85 -13.10
N LYS A 268 16.42 5.32 -12.79
CA LYS A 268 15.22 6.11 -12.44
C LYS A 268 15.15 6.50 -10.95
N LEU A 269 16.08 6.01 -10.11
CA LEU A 269 16.02 6.17 -8.66
C LEU A 269 16.40 7.59 -8.25
N VAL A 270 15.49 8.28 -7.56
CA VAL A 270 15.71 9.64 -7.03
C VAL A 270 15.81 9.68 -5.52
N SER A 271 15.36 8.64 -4.81
CA SER A 271 15.37 8.64 -3.35
C SER A 271 15.35 7.25 -2.73
N LEU A 272 15.98 7.13 -1.54
CA LEU A 272 15.88 5.99 -0.64
C LEU A 272 15.19 6.44 0.65
N GLY A 273 14.04 5.84 0.99
CA GLY A 273 13.41 5.96 2.30
C GLY A 273 13.77 4.77 3.18
N CYS A 274 14.40 5.00 4.32
CA CYS A 274 14.82 3.91 5.22
C CYS A 274 14.82 4.35 6.68
N ASP A 275 15.09 3.42 7.60
CA ASP A 275 15.33 3.74 8.99
C ASP A 275 16.68 4.47 9.18
N GLY A 276 17.08 4.66 10.44
CA GLY A 276 18.30 5.37 10.79
C GLY A 276 19.51 4.47 10.98
N ALA A 277 19.43 3.17 10.68
CA ALA A 277 20.49 2.23 10.99
C ALA A 277 21.77 2.57 10.21
N SER A 278 22.92 2.40 10.85
CA SER A 278 24.22 2.72 10.26
C SER A 278 24.47 1.96 8.95
N VAL A 279 23.97 0.73 8.84
CA VAL A 279 23.99 -0.07 7.60
C VAL A 279 23.18 0.57 6.47
N MET A 280 22.08 1.28 6.77
CA MET A 280 21.23 1.91 5.76
C MET A 280 21.74 3.30 5.38
N VAL A 281 22.03 4.15 6.38
CA VAL A 281 22.34 5.58 6.16
C VAL A 281 23.84 5.92 6.22
N GLY A 282 24.71 4.95 6.50
CA GLY A 282 26.14 5.13 6.62
C GLY A 282 26.78 5.79 5.40
N CYS A 283 27.61 6.82 5.62
CA CYS A 283 28.15 7.66 4.54
C CYS A 283 29.29 7.03 3.73
N LYS A 284 29.93 5.96 4.23
CA LYS A 284 31.07 5.29 3.59
C LYS A 284 30.68 3.97 2.93
N ALA A 285 29.96 3.13 3.68
CA ALA A 285 29.64 1.76 3.31
C ALA A 285 28.20 1.37 3.67
N GLY A 286 27.30 2.36 3.82
CA GLY A 286 25.87 2.08 3.99
C GLY A 286 25.16 1.89 2.64
N VAL A 287 23.96 1.32 2.65
CA VAL A 287 23.11 1.12 1.45
C VAL A 287 22.93 2.43 0.68
N SER A 288 22.68 3.52 1.39
CA SER A 288 22.62 4.87 0.83
C SER A 288 23.90 5.26 0.06
N ALA A 289 25.08 4.96 0.60
CA ALA A 289 26.34 5.28 -0.05
C ALA A 289 26.54 4.43 -1.31
N LEU A 290 26.25 3.13 -1.26
CA LEU A 290 26.35 2.21 -2.40
C LEU A 290 25.39 2.61 -3.54
N LEU A 291 24.13 2.92 -3.23
CA LEU A 291 23.18 3.38 -4.25
C LEU A 291 23.58 4.73 -4.86
N LYS A 292 24.19 5.64 -4.07
CA LYS A 292 24.72 6.92 -4.58
C LYS A 292 25.95 6.76 -5.47
N GLN A 293 26.72 5.68 -5.35
CA GLN A 293 27.81 5.39 -6.28
C GLN A 293 27.29 5.08 -7.68
N GLU A 294 26.13 4.41 -7.78
CA GLU A 294 25.49 4.07 -9.06
C GLU A 294 24.58 5.19 -9.59
N GLN A 295 23.84 5.87 -8.71
CA GLN A 295 22.99 7.01 -9.03
C GLN A 295 23.24 8.19 -8.08
N PRO A 296 24.16 9.12 -8.44
CA PRO A 296 24.61 10.20 -7.55
C PRO A 296 23.51 11.14 -7.05
N CYS A 297 22.39 11.28 -7.75
CA CYS A 297 21.31 12.18 -7.34
C CYS A 297 20.40 11.61 -6.24
N VAL A 298 20.57 10.35 -5.82
CA VAL A 298 19.71 9.72 -4.81
C VAL A 298 19.71 10.51 -3.51
N VAL A 299 18.53 10.93 -3.06
CA VAL A 299 18.33 11.57 -1.76
C VAL A 299 17.88 10.54 -0.73
N THR A 300 18.68 10.37 0.32
CA THR A 300 18.35 9.47 1.43
C THR A 300 17.48 10.19 2.45
N VAL A 301 16.27 9.68 2.67
CA VAL A 301 15.34 10.17 3.67
C VAL A 301 15.27 9.18 4.81
N HIS A 302 15.91 9.54 5.92
CA HIS A 302 15.73 8.84 7.19
C HIS A 302 14.29 9.06 7.67
N CYS A 303 13.56 7.95 7.84
CA CYS A 303 12.16 7.88 8.26
C CYS A 303 11.84 8.88 9.36
N MET A 304 11.01 9.87 9.04
CA MET A 304 10.71 10.95 9.97
C MET A 304 9.97 10.46 11.23
N ALA A 305 9.12 9.44 11.08
CA ALA A 305 8.43 8.83 12.20
C ALA A 305 9.43 8.18 13.18
N HIS A 306 10.43 7.44 12.66
CA HIS A 306 11.49 6.86 13.49
C HIS A 306 12.34 7.94 14.16
N ARG A 307 12.74 8.99 13.42
CA ARG A 307 13.47 10.14 13.98
C ARG A 307 12.75 10.78 15.14
N LEU A 308 11.43 10.94 15.05
CA LEU A 308 10.62 11.48 16.13
C LEU A 308 10.63 10.57 17.37
N GLU A 309 10.52 9.26 17.20
CA GLU A 309 10.64 8.30 18.30
C GLU A 309 12.03 8.40 18.96
N LEU A 310 13.10 8.58 18.17
CA LEU A 310 14.45 8.83 18.69
C LEU A 310 14.56 10.16 19.44
N CYS A 311 13.86 11.22 19.00
CA CYS A 311 13.80 12.48 19.76
C CYS A 311 13.24 12.26 21.17
N LEU A 312 12.17 11.47 21.29
CA LEU A 312 11.61 11.11 22.59
C LEU A 312 12.59 10.26 23.42
N LYS A 313 13.23 9.26 22.80
CA LYS A 313 14.25 8.42 23.45
C LYS A 313 15.37 9.28 24.04
N ASP A 314 15.93 10.20 23.26
CA ASP A 314 17.02 11.07 23.71
C ASP A 314 16.58 12.06 24.78
N ALA A 315 15.35 12.58 24.69
CA ALA A 315 14.79 13.44 25.72
C ALA A 315 14.59 12.71 27.06
N ALA A 316 14.25 11.42 27.01
CA ALA A 316 13.99 10.59 28.17
C ALA A 316 15.25 10.10 28.90
N LYS A 317 16.35 9.81 28.19
CA LYS A 317 17.55 9.10 28.69
C LYS A 317 18.08 9.53 30.06
N LYS A 318 17.96 10.80 30.44
CA LYS A 318 18.51 11.34 31.70
C LYS A 318 17.45 11.87 32.67
N VAL A 319 16.16 11.68 32.38
CA VAL A 319 15.06 12.17 33.21
C VAL A 319 14.57 11.03 34.10
N SER A 320 15.17 10.88 35.29
CA SER A 320 14.88 9.73 36.20
C SER A 320 13.40 9.55 36.56
N VAL A 321 12.61 10.63 36.58
CA VAL A 321 11.17 10.58 36.83
C VAL A 321 10.41 9.93 35.67
N TYR A 322 10.86 10.17 34.44
CA TYR A 322 10.31 9.53 33.24
C TYR A 322 10.51 8.01 33.31
N ASP A 323 11.73 7.57 33.59
CA ASP A 323 12.07 6.14 33.70
C ASP A 323 11.24 5.43 34.78
N LYS A 324 11.13 6.03 35.97
CA LYS A 324 10.26 5.53 37.06
C LYS A 324 8.81 5.41 36.63
N ILE A 325 8.31 6.31 35.80
CA ILE A 325 6.94 6.25 35.29
C ILE A 325 6.81 5.14 34.25
N ILE A 326 7.61 5.18 33.18
CA ILE A 326 7.44 4.27 32.05
C ILE A 326 7.84 2.83 32.42
N ASN A 327 9.06 2.64 32.91
CA ASN A 327 9.65 1.30 33.09
C ASN A 327 9.29 0.66 34.43
N THR A 328 9.11 1.45 35.50
CA THR A 328 8.71 0.89 36.81
C THR A 328 7.20 0.88 37.01
N LEU A 329 6.54 2.03 36.88
CA LEU A 329 5.12 2.15 37.22
C LEU A 329 4.20 1.54 36.14
N LEU A 330 4.29 1.99 34.89
CA LEU A 330 3.37 1.58 33.83
C LEU A 330 3.58 0.12 33.43
N MET A 331 4.83 -0.28 33.12
CA MET A 331 5.15 -1.69 32.84
C MET A 331 4.86 -2.60 34.02
N GLY A 332 5.19 -2.18 35.24
CA GLY A 332 4.91 -2.95 36.46
C GLY A 332 3.42 -3.17 36.69
N ILE A 333 2.60 -2.11 36.57
CA ILE A 333 1.13 -2.21 36.68
C ILE A 333 0.56 -3.06 35.54
N TYR A 334 1.07 -2.93 34.31
CA TYR A 334 0.66 -3.77 33.19
C TYR A 334 0.84 -5.25 33.51
N TYR A 335 2.06 -5.70 33.87
CA TYR A 335 2.32 -7.11 34.18
C TYR A 335 1.57 -7.58 35.43
N PHE A 336 1.35 -6.70 36.41
CA PHE A 336 0.58 -7.02 37.61
C PHE A 336 -0.86 -7.45 37.31
N TYR A 337 -1.48 -6.87 36.29
CA TYR A 337 -2.84 -7.22 35.84
C TYR A 337 -2.86 -8.20 34.67
N TYR A 338 -1.86 -8.18 33.79
CA TYR A 338 -1.76 -9.07 32.63
C TYR A 338 -1.46 -10.51 33.05
N ASN A 339 -0.51 -10.71 33.97
CA ASN A 339 -0.09 -12.05 34.42
C ASN A 339 -1.02 -12.64 35.50
N SER A 340 -2.05 -11.92 35.94
CA SER A 340 -2.93 -12.36 37.03
C SER A 340 -4.40 -12.09 36.73
N ASN A 341 -5.10 -13.14 36.28
CA ASN A 341 -6.56 -13.14 36.10
C ASN A 341 -7.29 -12.76 37.40
N LEU A 342 -6.74 -13.14 38.56
CA LEU A 342 -7.28 -12.79 39.87
C LEU A 342 -7.20 -11.28 40.10
N ASN A 343 -6.03 -10.66 39.95
CA ASN A 343 -5.87 -9.21 40.15
C ASN A 343 -6.74 -8.41 39.15
N ARG A 344 -6.84 -8.89 37.91
CA ARG A 344 -7.72 -8.29 36.89
C ARG A 344 -9.18 -8.37 37.29
N SER A 345 -9.64 -9.53 37.75
CA SER A 345 -11.01 -9.75 38.23
C SER A 345 -11.33 -8.91 39.47
N MET A 346 -10.37 -8.77 40.38
CA MET A 346 -10.51 -7.94 41.57
C MET A 346 -10.61 -6.46 41.22
N LEU A 347 -9.78 -5.96 40.28
CA LEU A 347 -9.90 -4.58 39.77
C LEU A 347 -11.29 -4.32 39.16
N LEU A 348 -11.84 -5.27 38.39
CA LEU A 348 -13.19 -5.17 37.83
C LEU A 348 -14.27 -5.12 38.93
N ARG A 349 -14.12 -5.92 39.99
CA ARG A 349 -15.02 -5.86 41.16
C ARG A 349 -14.92 -4.52 41.88
N THR A 350 -13.70 -4.03 42.12
CA THR A 350 -13.47 -2.71 42.73
C THR A 350 -14.10 -1.60 41.88
N PHE A 351 -13.93 -1.65 40.56
CA PHE A 351 -14.59 -0.72 39.63
C PHE A 351 -16.11 -0.76 39.77
N ASN A 352 -16.73 -1.95 39.70
CA ASN A 352 -18.19 -2.06 39.82
C ASN A 352 -18.73 -1.60 41.18
N ALA A 353 -17.94 -1.73 42.24
CA ALA A 353 -18.33 -1.31 43.58
C ALA A 353 -18.28 0.21 43.79
N ILE A 354 -17.34 0.93 43.15
CA ILE A 354 -17.09 2.35 43.42
C ILE A 354 -17.32 3.29 42.23
N LYS A 355 -17.69 2.76 41.06
CA LYS A 355 -18.02 3.58 39.88
C LYS A 355 -19.21 4.49 40.14
N THR A 356 -19.17 5.68 39.57
CA THR A 356 -20.19 6.73 39.69
C THR A 356 -20.35 7.47 38.38
N GLY A 357 -21.60 7.71 37.95
CA GLY A 357 -21.87 8.43 36.70
C GLY A 357 -21.19 7.78 35.48
N ASP A 358 -20.51 8.59 34.68
CA ASP A 358 -19.84 8.20 33.42
C ASP A 358 -18.41 7.66 33.59
N ASP A 359 -18.09 7.12 34.76
CA ASP A 359 -16.80 6.51 35.04
C ASP A 359 -16.51 5.34 34.07
N LYS A 360 -15.29 5.33 33.53
CA LYS A 360 -14.80 4.24 32.66
C LYS A 360 -13.61 3.54 33.30
N LEU A 361 -13.52 2.24 33.05
CA LEU A 361 -12.35 1.44 33.38
C LEU A 361 -11.58 1.10 32.10
N LEU A 362 -10.33 1.52 32.05
CA LEU A 362 -9.35 1.05 31.08
C LEU A 362 -8.35 0.14 31.79
N ILE A 363 -8.23 -1.10 31.32
CA ILE A 363 -7.21 -2.01 31.86
C ILE A 363 -5.83 -1.51 31.44
N PRO A 364 -4.84 -1.45 32.35
CA PRO A 364 -3.47 -1.06 32.00
C PRO A 364 -2.90 -1.88 30.84
N VAL A 365 -2.20 -1.19 29.94
CA VAL A 365 -1.62 -1.76 28.71
C VAL A 365 -0.10 -1.59 28.70
N LYS A 366 0.60 -2.41 27.92
CA LYS A 366 2.06 -2.36 27.77
C LYS A 366 2.49 -0.98 27.24
N SER A 367 3.42 -0.32 27.94
CA SER A 367 4.00 0.97 27.53
C SER A 367 5.20 0.83 26.59
N GLY A 368 5.75 -0.39 26.43
CA GLY A 368 6.78 -0.73 25.45
C GLY A 368 6.24 -1.35 24.15
N GLY A 369 7.13 -1.59 23.18
CA GLY A 369 6.83 -2.15 21.85
C GLY A 369 7.33 -1.27 20.71
N THR A 370 7.02 -1.61 19.46
CA THR A 370 7.29 -0.76 18.28
C THR A 370 6.39 0.49 18.29
N ARG A 371 6.92 1.70 18.06
CA ARG A 371 6.22 3.01 18.10
C ARG A 371 5.90 3.55 19.51
N TRP A 372 6.94 3.97 20.23
CA TRP A 372 6.92 4.26 21.67
C TRP A 372 5.92 5.35 22.07
N ILE A 373 5.86 6.46 21.32
CA ILE A 373 4.96 7.60 21.63
C ILE A 373 3.50 7.13 21.79
N GLY A 374 3.03 6.30 20.85
CA GLY A 374 1.65 5.79 20.88
C GLY A 374 1.39 4.79 22.01
N HIS A 375 2.36 3.92 22.31
CA HIS A 375 2.25 2.95 23.41
C HIS A 375 2.25 3.64 24.78
N GLN A 376 3.16 4.58 25.00
CA GLN A 376 3.25 5.34 26.25
C GLN A 376 1.99 6.18 26.48
N LEU A 377 1.50 6.90 25.47
CA LEU A 377 0.28 7.70 25.61
C LEU A 377 -0.92 6.83 26.01
N ARG A 378 -1.09 5.66 25.39
CA ARG A 378 -2.16 4.70 25.73
C ARG A 378 -2.01 4.14 27.15
N ALA A 379 -0.80 3.74 27.54
CA ALA A 379 -0.52 3.21 28.86
C ALA A 379 -0.79 4.23 29.97
N ILE A 380 -0.33 5.48 29.77
CA ILE A 380 -0.61 6.57 30.69
C ILE A 380 -2.12 6.85 30.73
N THR A 381 -2.78 6.94 29.57
CA THR A 381 -4.24 7.17 29.50
C THR A 381 -5.01 6.09 30.27
N ALA A 382 -4.63 4.82 30.13
CA ALA A 382 -5.27 3.71 30.84
C ALA A 382 -5.12 3.84 32.36
N VAL A 383 -3.90 4.10 32.84
CA VAL A 383 -3.63 4.26 34.27
C VAL A 383 -4.31 5.50 34.84
N VAL A 384 -4.28 6.63 34.13
CA VAL A 384 -4.87 7.88 34.60
C VAL A 384 -6.41 7.82 34.58
N THR A 385 -7.02 7.23 33.56
CA THR A 385 -8.49 7.03 33.50
C THR A 385 -8.97 6.13 34.63
N SER A 386 -8.22 5.05 34.89
CA SER A 386 -8.57 4.07 35.92
C SER A 386 -7.96 4.36 37.29
N TYR A 387 -7.35 5.54 37.48
CA TYR A 387 -6.43 5.79 38.59
C TYR A 387 -7.06 5.52 39.95
N LYS A 388 -8.25 6.08 40.23
CA LYS A 388 -8.94 5.87 41.51
C LYS A 388 -9.29 4.40 41.78
N PHE A 389 -9.64 3.64 40.74
CA PHE A 389 -9.98 2.22 40.84
C PHE A 389 -8.73 1.37 41.09
N ILE A 390 -7.64 1.68 40.39
CA ILE A 390 -6.34 1.03 40.58
C ILE A 390 -5.85 1.28 42.00
N VAL A 391 -5.87 2.53 42.48
CA VAL A 391 -5.43 2.85 43.85
C VAL A 391 -6.30 2.12 44.88
N ALA A 392 -7.63 2.19 44.77
CA ALA A 392 -8.53 1.53 45.71
C ALA A 392 -8.31 0.00 45.75
N HIS A 393 -8.11 -0.64 44.60
CA HIS A 393 -7.82 -2.07 44.54
C HIS A 393 -6.48 -2.40 45.21
N LEU A 394 -5.43 -1.65 44.91
CA LEU A 394 -4.12 -1.87 45.52
C LEU A 394 -4.17 -1.64 47.04
N GLU A 395 -4.91 -0.63 47.52
CA GLU A 395 -5.11 -0.39 48.96
C GLU A 395 -5.78 -1.60 49.64
N GLN A 396 -6.90 -2.07 49.07
CA GLN A 396 -7.61 -3.27 49.53
C GLN A 396 -6.68 -4.49 49.59
N LEU A 397 -5.82 -4.66 48.59
CA LEU A 397 -4.87 -5.77 48.55
C LEU A 397 -3.79 -5.66 49.65
N THR A 398 -3.38 -4.45 50.00
CA THR A 398 -2.41 -4.24 51.09
C THR A 398 -3.00 -4.40 52.48
N GLU A 399 -4.32 -4.21 52.62
CA GLU A 399 -5.05 -4.28 53.89
C GLU A 399 -5.70 -5.65 54.13
N THR A 400 -5.95 -6.44 53.07
CA THR A 400 -6.66 -7.71 53.21
C THR A 400 -5.88 -8.71 54.07
N ARG A 401 -6.63 -9.38 54.95
CA ARG A 401 -6.17 -10.50 55.78
C ARG A 401 -6.27 -11.85 55.05
N ASP A 402 -6.87 -11.87 53.86
CA ASP A 402 -6.99 -13.07 53.04
C ASP A 402 -5.62 -13.58 52.57
N ARG A 403 -5.59 -14.86 52.18
CA ARG A 403 -4.42 -15.55 51.61
C ARG A 403 -4.09 -15.01 50.22
N VAL A 404 -3.55 -13.80 50.16
CA VAL A 404 -2.91 -13.21 48.97
C VAL A 404 -1.40 -13.42 49.09
N SER A 405 -0.73 -13.68 47.97
CA SER A 405 0.72 -13.88 47.97
C SER A 405 1.46 -12.66 48.52
N SER A 406 2.51 -12.91 49.30
CA SER A 406 3.36 -11.87 49.88
C SER A 406 3.98 -10.97 48.81
N ASP A 407 4.35 -11.56 47.68
CA ASP A 407 4.84 -10.86 46.49
C ASP A 407 3.82 -9.87 45.92
N SER A 408 2.55 -10.28 45.74
CA SER A 408 1.50 -9.36 45.26
C SER A 408 1.25 -8.20 46.23
N LYS A 409 1.29 -8.44 47.54
CA LYS A 409 1.18 -7.37 48.54
C LYS A 409 2.38 -6.42 48.49
N CYS A 410 3.59 -6.94 48.26
CA CYS A 410 4.81 -6.13 48.14
C CYS A 410 4.76 -5.23 46.90
N LYS A 411 4.44 -5.81 45.73
CA LYS A 411 4.25 -5.08 44.47
C LYS A 411 3.18 -4.00 44.60
N ALA A 412 2.03 -4.32 45.21
CA ALA A 412 0.96 -3.35 45.43
C ALA A 412 1.41 -2.16 46.31
N LYS A 413 2.17 -2.42 47.40
CA LYS A 413 2.76 -1.35 48.23
C LYS A 413 3.71 -0.47 47.42
N ALA A 414 4.56 -1.06 46.59
CA ALA A 414 5.50 -0.34 45.74
C ALA A 414 4.78 0.57 44.73
N PHE A 415 3.76 0.06 44.03
CA PHE A 415 2.97 0.84 43.08
C PHE A 415 2.16 1.94 43.76
N LEU A 416 1.55 1.67 44.92
CA LEU A 416 0.85 2.70 45.70
C LEU A 416 1.76 3.84 46.11
N LYS A 417 3.01 3.55 46.50
CA LYS A 417 4.00 4.58 46.84
C LYS A 417 4.24 5.53 45.66
N LEU A 418 4.32 5.01 44.44
CA LEU A 418 4.50 5.80 43.22
C LEU A 418 3.22 6.54 42.81
N LEU A 419 2.06 5.86 42.83
CA LEU A 419 0.77 6.46 42.48
C LEU A 419 0.37 7.57 43.44
N LYS A 420 0.73 7.49 44.73
CA LYS A 420 0.47 8.57 45.69
C LYS A 420 1.55 9.65 45.70
N ALA A 421 2.68 9.48 45.02
CA ALA A 421 3.75 10.47 45.01
C ALA A 421 3.38 11.68 44.12
N LYS A 422 3.30 12.89 44.71
CA LYS A 422 2.84 14.10 44.01
C LYS A 422 3.69 14.44 42.77
N ASN A 423 5.02 14.29 42.85
CA ASN A 423 5.91 14.51 41.70
C ASN A 423 5.67 13.51 40.56
N ILE A 424 5.42 12.24 40.87
CA ILE A 424 5.15 11.18 39.88
C ILE A 424 3.83 11.45 39.17
N VAL A 425 2.74 11.66 39.92
CA VAL A 425 1.41 11.95 39.33
C VAL A 425 1.47 13.24 38.51
N SER A 426 2.14 14.27 39.02
CA SER A 426 2.27 15.53 38.29
C SER A 426 3.08 15.40 37.00
N PHE A 427 4.12 14.55 36.97
CA PHE A 427 4.91 14.29 35.77
C PHE A 427 4.17 13.37 34.80
N LEU A 428 3.44 12.37 35.30
CA LEU A 428 2.57 11.48 34.51
C LEU A 428 1.52 12.28 33.72
N LEU A 429 0.84 13.24 34.38
CA LEU A 429 -0.12 14.14 33.73
C LEU A 429 0.56 15.07 32.73
N PHE A 430 1.76 15.56 33.03
CA PHE A 430 2.56 16.36 32.10
C PHE A 430 2.95 15.56 30.84
N LEU A 431 3.28 14.28 30.98
CA LEU A 431 3.60 13.43 29.82
C LEU A 431 2.38 13.24 28.90
N LEU A 432 1.15 13.21 29.43
CA LEU A 432 -0.04 13.22 28.56
C LEU A 432 -0.07 14.47 27.67
N ASP A 433 0.21 15.64 28.25
CA ASP A 433 0.18 16.91 27.52
C ASP A 433 1.28 16.97 26.45
N VAL A 434 2.49 16.46 26.73
CA VAL A 434 3.61 16.48 25.78
C VAL A 434 3.52 15.39 24.72
N LEU A 435 3.09 14.18 25.09
CA LEU A 435 2.97 13.06 24.14
C LEU A 435 1.80 13.26 23.17
N ALA A 436 0.77 14.04 23.51
CA ALA A 436 -0.37 14.30 22.63
C ALA A 436 0.03 14.99 21.30
N PRO A 437 0.71 16.16 21.28
CA PRO A 437 1.17 16.77 20.03
C PRO A 437 2.22 15.92 19.32
N LEU A 438 3.12 15.24 20.04
CA LEU A 438 4.08 14.30 19.44
C LEU A 438 3.37 13.12 18.74
N ARG A 439 2.29 12.57 19.34
CA ARG A 439 1.49 11.50 18.74
C ARG A 439 0.78 11.98 17.48
N ARG A 440 0.23 13.19 17.51
CA ARG A 440 -0.38 13.80 16.31
C ARG A 440 0.64 13.88 15.17
N MET A 441 1.84 14.40 15.45
CA MET A 441 2.90 14.48 14.45
C MET A 441 3.31 13.08 13.96
N SER A 442 3.53 12.13 14.87
CA SER A 442 3.85 10.72 14.56
C SER A 442 2.87 10.09 13.57
N LEU A 443 1.56 10.31 13.74
CA LEU A 443 0.54 9.80 12.83
C LEU A 443 0.63 10.43 11.43
N ILE A 444 0.90 11.73 11.34
CA ILE A 444 1.04 12.45 10.06
C ILE A 444 2.32 12.02 9.32
N LEU A 445 3.41 11.80 10.06
CA LEU A 445 4.67 11.27 9.51
C LEU A 445 4.57 9.82 9.03
N GLN A 446 3.51 9.09 9.44
CA GLN A 446 3.24 7.71 9.03
C GLN A 446 2.14 7.62 7.97
N ASP A 447 1.58 8.72 7.49
CA ASP A 447 0.50 8.68 6.49
C ASP A 447 1.00 8.21 5.12
N ARG A 448 0.23 7.35 4.43
CA ARG A 448 0.63 6.77 3.13
C ARG A 448 0.69 7.81 2.01
N HIS A 449 -0.12 8.86 2.12
CA HIS A 449 -0.19 9.96 1.16
C HIS A 449 0.59 11.18 1.63
N SER A 450 1.38 11.02 2.70
CA SER A 450 2.20 12.11 3.18
C SER A 450 3.24 12.51 2.13
N LEU A 451 3.41 13.83 2.03
CA LEU A 451 4.39 14.45 1.15
C LEU A 451 5.51 14.99 2.02
N LEU A 452 6.75 14.78 1.58
CA LEU A 452 7.92 15.32 2.25
C LEU A 452 7.76 16.84 2.50
N CYS A 453 7.31 17.58 1.49
CA CYS A 453 7.10 19.03 1.55
C CYS A 453 6.12 19.50 2.63
N ARG A 454 5.17 18.66 3.08
CA ARG A 454 4.19 19.01 4.12
C ARG A 454 4.70 18.77 5.54
N GLN A 455 5.75 17.97 5.70
CA GLN A 455 6.24 17.60 7.02
C GLN A 455 6.95 18.76 7.71
N HIS A 456 7.51 19.71 6.95
CA HIS A 456 8.15 20.92 7.48
C HIS A 456 7.20 21.71 8.40
N GLU A 457 5.96 21.95 7.97
CA GLU A 457 4.99 22.73 8.73
C GLU A 457 4.57 22.01 10.02
N GLU A 458 4.38 20.69 9.97
CA GLU A 458 3.95 19.91 11.13
C GLU A 458 5.06 19.81 12.20
N ILE A 459 6.33 19.69 11.79
CA ILE A 459 7.48 19.73 12.71
C ILE A 459 7.57 21.10 13.38
N ALA A 460 7.52 22.18 12.59
CA ALA A 460 7.57 23.54 13.10
C ALA A 460 6.39 23.84 14.04
N ALA A 461 5.16 23.47 13.66
CA ALA A 461 3.97 23.68 14.49
C ALA A 461 4.03 22.89 15.81
N THR A 462 4.51 21.65 15.77
CA THR A 462 4.68 20.82 16.97
C THR A 462 5.69 21.46 17.92
N LYS A 463 6.82 21.95 17.40
CA LYS A 463 7.83 22.66 18.19
C LYS A 463 7.27 23.92 18.87
N GLU A 464 6.48 24.72 18.15
CA GLU A 464 5.81 25.91 18.71
C GLU A 464 4.79 25.56 19.80
N VAL A 465 4.08 24.44 19.66
CA VAL A 465 3.18 23.95 20.71
C VAL A 465 3.96 23.54 21.96
N LEU A 466 5.10 22.86 21.82
CA LEU A 466 5.95 22.47 22.94
C LEU A 466 6.60 23.69 23.63
N LEU A 467 6.96 24.74 22.88
CA LEU A 467 7.45 26.00 23.46
C LEU A 467 6.40 26.65 24.37
N LYS A 468 5.12 26.63 23.98
CA LYS A 468 4.05 27.17 24.83
C LYS A 468 3.97 26.47 26.19
N TYR A 469 4.40 25.21 26.28
CA TYR A 469 4.45 24.48 27.54
C TYR A 469 5.60 24.93 28.47
N LYS A 470 6.60 25.66 27.93
CA LYS A 470 7.64 26.33 28.71
C LYS A 470 7.11 27.61 29.37
N ASP A 471 6.28 28.37 28.64
CA ASP A 471 5.82 29.71 29.05
C ASP A 471 4.50 29.70 29.86
N SER A 472 3.69 28.65 29.73
CA SER A 472 2.37 28.57 30.36
C SER A 472 2.34 27.64 31.58
N CYS A 473 1.88 28.15 32.73
CA CYS A 473 1.50 27.31 33.87
C CYS A 473 0.31 26.39 33.50
N PHE A 474 0.64 25.15 33.13
CA PHE A 474 -0.19 23.93 33.06
C PHE A 474 -1.72 24.12 33.03
N LYS A 475 -2.35 24.02 31.85
CA LYS A 475 -3.76 23.64 31.77
C LYS A 475 -3.85 22.13 31.92
N ILE A 476 -3.98 21.66 33.16
CA ILE A 476 -4.37 20.27 33.46
C ILE A 476 -5.75 20.05 32.82
N PHE A 477 -5.82 19.27 31.74
CA PHE A 477 -7.10 18.89 31.13
C PHE A 477 -7.80 17.86 32.04
N PRO A 478 -9.00 18.15 32.58
CA PRO A 478 -9.64 17.23 33.54
C PRO A 478 -10.46 16.11 32.91
N ASP A 479 -10.59 16.04 31.59
CA ASP A 479 -11.47 15.06 30.93
C ASP A 479 -10.68 14.02 30.13
N LEU A 480 -10.34 12.92 30.80
CA LEU A 480 -9.73 11.72 30.22
C LEU A 480 -10.66 10.96 29.26
N ASN A 481 -11.89 11.43 29.09
CA ASN A 481 -12.84 10.88 28.13
C ASN A 481 -12.59 11.34 26.67
N LYS A 482 -11.57 12.18 26.41
CA LYS A 482 -11.24 12.67 25.04
C LYS A 482 -9.73 12.73 24.76
N VAL A 483 -9.01 11.63 24.96
CA VAL A 483 -7.74 11.45 24.25
C VAL A 483 -8.09 11.13 22.79
N CYS A 484 -7.98 12.16 21.95
CA CYS A 484 -8.57 12.34 20.62
C CYS A 484 -10.10 12.56 20.63
N ILE A 485 -10.53 13.82 20.59
CA ILE A 485 -11.56 14.40 19.69
C ILE A 485 -11.76 15.87 20.13
N ILE A 486 -11.71 16.78 19.15
CA ILE A 486 -12.03 18.22 19.22
C ILE A 486 -13.25 18.49 20.12
N ILE A 487 -13.23 19.60 20.90
CA ILE A 487 -14.47 20.26 21.31
C ILE A 487 -14.39 21.76 20.99
N PRO A 488 -15.42 22.33 20.35
CA PRO A 488 -15.68 23.76 20.32
C PRO A 488 -15.86 24.33 21.73
N SER A 489 -15.52 25.60 21.88
CA SER A 489 -15.73 26.43 23.05
C SER A 489 -17.15 26.30 23.61
N ASP A 490 -17.28 25.91 24.88
CA ASP A 490 -17.99 26.68 25.91
C ASP A 490 -17.81 26.07 27.30
N GLY A 491 -17.40 26.89 28.28
CA GLY A 491 -17.60 26.63 29.70
C GLY A 491 -16.35 26.36 30.56
N PRO A 492 -16.02 27.24 31.54
CA PRO A 492 -14.86 27.09 32.42
C PRO A 492 -15.24 26.43 33.75
N GLN A 493 -14.91 25.14 33.94
CA GLN A 493 -14.67 24.57 35.28
C GLN A 493 -13.51 23.56 35.22
N SER A 494 -12.30 24.08 35.08
CA SER A 494 -11.06 23.32 35.29
C SER A 494 -10.97 22.90 36.76
N LYS A 495 -11.14 21.61 37.07
CA LYS A 495 -10.69 21.06 38.35
C LYS A 495 -9.16 21.10 38.35
N LYS A 496 -8.59 22.18 38.90
CA LYS A 496 -7.18 22.21 39.32
C LYS A 496 -6.89 20.95 40.15
N LEU A 497 -5.64 20.46 40.16
CA LEU A 497 -5.13 19.67 41.28
C LEU A 497 -5.38 20.52 42.53
N LYS A 498 -6.51 20.33 43.21
CA LYS A 498 -6.79 21.01 44.48
C LYS A 498 -5.86 20.37 45.50
N ASP A 499 -5.28 21.21 46.36
CA ASP A 499 -4.34 20.90 47.44
C ASP A 499 -4.17 19.40 47.74
N ASP A 500 -3.08 18.83 47.24
CA ASP A 500 -2.61 17.47 47.53
C ASP A 500 -3.60 16.32 47.22
N GLU A 501 -4.48 16.43 46.23
CA GLU A 501 -5.40 15.35 45.85
C GLU A 501 -5.51 15.12 44.33
N PHE A 502 -5.64 13.86 43.89
CA PHE A 502 -5.97 13.48 42.52
C PHE A 502 -7.04 12.38 42.49
N GLN A 503 -8.17 12.64 41.81
CA GLN A 503 -9.34 11.75 41.71
C GLN A 503 -9.83 11.16 43.05
N GLY A 504 -9.91 11.95 44.13
CA GLY A 504 -10.34 11.44 45.44
C GLY A 504 -9.21 10.85 46.29
N VAL A 505 -7.99 10.72 45.74
CA VAL A 505 -6.84 10.12 46.43
C VAL A 505 -5.90 11.21 46.91
N LYS A 506 -5.62 11.23 48.21
CA LYS A 506 -4.63 12.13 48.81
C LYS A 506 -3.21 11.77 48.37
N LEU A 507 -2.52 12.74 47.79
CA LEU A 507 -1.14 12.67 47.36
C LEU A 507 -0.19 13.00 48.52
N LEU A 508 0.96 12.34 48.50
CA LEU A 508 2.05 12.55 49.44
C LEU A 508 3.03 13.58 48.87
N ASN A 509 3.39 14.56 49.70
CA ASN A 509 4.41 15.53 49.33
C ASN A 509 5.76 14.83 49.18
N THR A 510 6.44 15.19 48.10
CA THR A 510 7.77 14.68 47.73
C THR A 510 8.75 15.85 47.61
N PRO A 511 10.06 15.63 47.75
CA PRO A 511 11.06 16.69 47.61
C PRO A 511 10.89 17.48 46.30
N VAL A 512 11.16 18.77 46.37
CA VAL A 512 10.99 19.78 45.30
C VAL A 512 11.88 19.43 44.10
N GLY A 513 11.36 18.63 43.16
CA GLY A 513 12.10 18.26 41.93
C GLY A 513 11.24 18.03 40.70
N GLY A 514 9.91 17.95 40.86
CA GLY A 514 8.99 17.70 39.74
C GLY A 514 8.94 18.83 38.72
N GLY A 515 9.10 20.09 39.13
CA GLY A 515 9.15 21.24 38.21
C GLY A 515 10.41 21.25 37.34
N VAL A 516 11.56 20.97 37.96
CA VAL A 516 12.87 20.91 37.29
C VAL A 516 12.89 19.80 36.24
N ALA A 517 12.40 18.60 36.58
CA ALA A 517 12.34 17.48 35.64
C ALA A 517 11.47 17.78 34.41
N LYS A 518 10.36 18.54 34.56
CA LYS A 518 9.50 18.93 33.43
C LYS A 518 10.19 19.90 32.50
N GLN A 519 10.83 20.93 33.06
CA GLN A 519 11.60 21.91 32.29
C GLN A 519 12.77 21.24 31.57
N GLU A 520 13.52 20.38 32.27
CA GLU A 520 14.60 19.60 31.68
C GLU A 520 14.09 18.73 30.52
N PHE A 521 12.96 18.02 30.69
CA PHE A 521 12.39 17.22 29.62
C PHE A 521 11.96 18.06 28.41
N LEU A 522 11.30 19.21 28.63
CA LEU A 522 10.91 20.14 27.56
C LEU A 522 12.12 20.68 26.80
N GLU A 523 13.19 21.07 27.50
CA GLU A 523 14.41 21.57 26.86
C GLU A 523 15.10 20.47 26.05
N ARG A 524 15.17 19.25 26.59
CA ARG A 524 15.78 18.12 25.89
C ARG A 524 14.99 17.72 24.64
N ILE A 525 13.65 17.65 24.70
CA ILE A 525 12.85 17.29 23.52
C ILE A 525 12.95 18.36 22.43
N GLN A 526 13.02 19.65 22.80
CA GLN A 526 13.22 20.74 21.85
C GLN A 526 14.60 20.65 21.18
N ASN A 527 15.66 20.44 21.96
CA ASN A 527 17.01 20.27 21.42
C ASN A 527 17.12 19.02 20.53
N ALA A 528 16.45 17.93 20.91
CA ALA A 528 16.42 16.71 20.12
C ALA A 528 15.68 16.92 18.79
N LEU A 529 14.54 17.63 18.79
CA LEU A 529 13.84 18.02 17.57
C LEU A 529 14.71 18.91 16.67
N ASP A 530 15.40 19.89 17.24
CA ASP A 530 16.28 20.79 16.49
C ASP A 530 17.47 20.07 15.85
N SER A 531 18.14 19.20 16.60
CA SER A 531 19.25 18.41 16.09
C SER A 531 18.80 17.40 15.04
N ARG A 532 17.74 16.63 15.35
CA ARG A 532 17.25 15.55 14.50
C ARG A 532 16.29 16.00 13.41
N PHE A 533 16.02 17.28 13.21
CA PHE A 533 15.31 17.78 12.02
C PHE A 533 15.98 19.06 11.49
N SER A 534 17.27 19.23 11.74
CA SER A 534 18.01 20.44 11.40
C SER A 534 17.93 20.78 9.91
N GLU A 535 17.92 19.80 9.02
CA GLU A 535 17.78 20.00 7.57
C GLU A 535 16.37 20.43 7.14
N PHE A 536 15.36 20.24 8.00
CA PHE A 536 13.99 20.70 7.76
C PHE A 536 13.70 22.05 8.42
N LEU A 537 14.49 22.43 9.43
CA LEU A 537 14.26 23.59 10.30
C LEU A 537 15.26 24.74 10.08
N ASN A 538 16.48 24.44 9.63
CA ASN A 538 17.54 25.42 9.48
C ASN A 538 17.56 26.00 8.06
N ASN A 539 17.05 27.23 7.91
CA ASN A 539 17.09 27.97 6.64
C ASN A 539 18.52 28.37 6.20
N GLY A 540 19.54 28.17 7.05
CA GLY A 540 20.93 28.57 6.78
C GLY A 540 21.73 27.58 5.92
N ALA A 541 21.40 26.29 5.96
CA ALA A 541 21.94 25.28 5.06
C ALA A 541 20.84 24.95 4.05
N ARG A 542 21.03 25.28 2.77
CA ARG A 542 20.05 24.96 1.70
C ARG A 542 20.11 23.47 1.36
N ASP A 543 19.67 22.65 2.30
CA ASP A 543 19.53 21.21 2.11
C ASP A 543 18.43 20.93 1.06
N ILE A 544 18.67 19.95 0.18
CA ILE A 544 17.74 19.55 -0.87
C ILE A 544 16.35 19.23 -0.30
N LEU A 545 16.27 18.64 0.89
CA LEU A 545 15.02 18.31 1.55
C LEU A 545 14.21 19.57 1.88
N LEU A 546 14.86 20.65 2.32
CA LEU A 546 14.22 21.95 2.58
C LEU A 546 13.62 22.58 1.33
N LEU A 547 14.32 22.47 0.20
CA LEU A 547 13.89 23.05 -1.07
C LEU A 547 12.59 22.41 -1.58
N THR A 548 12.31 21.16 -1.20
CA THR A 548 11.09 20.44 -1.64
C THR A 548 9.79 21.11 -1.19
N ARG A 549 9.84 22.05 -0.23
CA ARG A 549 8.68 22.86 0.20
C ARG A 549 7.94 23.56 -0.94
N ILE A 550 8.60 23.83 -2.07
CA ILE A 550 7.95 24.44 -3.24
C ILE A 550 6.80 23.57 -3.79
N ALA A 551 6.82 22.27 -3.52
CA ALA A 551 5.75 21.36 -3.90
C ALA A 551 4.51 21.47 -2.98
N ASP A 552 4.56 22.19 -1.86
CA ASP A 552 3.36 22.43 -1.06
C ASP A 552 2.60 23.67 -1.54
N ILE A 553 1.59 23.46 -2.39
CA ILE A 553 0.74 24.50 -2.95
C ILE A 553 0.06 25.36 -1.86
N LYS A 554 -0.19 24.78 -0.67
CA LYS A 554 -0.87 25.49 0.42
C LYS A 554 0.01 26.58 1.01
N SER A 555 1.32 26.33 1.13
CA SER A 555 2.33 27.28 1.63
C SER A 555 2.60 28.47 0.69
N TRP A 556 2.17 28.41 -0.58
CA TRP A 556 2.48 29.46 -1.56
C TRP A 556 1.91 30.83 -1.17
N PRO A 557 2.68 31.92 -1.33
CA PRO A 557 2.21 33.28 -1.01
C PRO A 557 0.98 33.69 -1.83
N LEU A 558 -0.01 34.29 -1.17
CA LEU A 558 -1.19 34.82 -1.84
C LEU A 558 -0.94 36.19 -2.48
N GLU A 559 0.04 36.95 -1.98
CA GLU A 559 0.41 38.26 -2.52
C GLU A 559 1.30 38.08 -3.76
N ASN A 560 0.91 38.70 -4.89
CA ASN A 560 1.66 38.59 -6.15
C ASN A 560 3.10 39.08 -6.04
N GLU A 561 3.38 40.05 -5.18
CA GLU A 561 4.75 40.58 -4.96
C GLU A 561 5.66 39.51 -4.36
N LYS A 562 5.18 38.77 -3.36
CA LYS A 562 5.96 37.68 -2.74
C LYS A 562 5.96 36.41 -3.59
N LEU A 563 4.90 36.15 -4.34
CA LEU A 563 4.79 34.99 -5.22
C LEU A 563 5.71 35.09 -6.44
N ARG A 564 6.02 36.30 -6.91
CA ARG A 564 6.80 36.55 -8.12
C ARG A 564 8.10 35.78 -8.14
N ASP A 565 8.85 35.82 -7.05
CA ASP A 565 10.19 35.21 -6.94
C ASP A 565 10.16 33.94 -6.06
N PHE A 566 8.96 33.52 -5.61
CA PHE A 566 8.81 32.36 -4.74
C PHE A 566 9.27 31.09 -5.46
N GLY A 567 10.20 30.38 -4.82
CA GLY A 567 10.66 29.06 -5.23
C GLY A 567 11.58 29.02 -6.45
N ASP A 568 11.95 30.16 -7.06
CA ASP A 568 12.78 30.16 -8.29
C ASP A 568 14.18 29.60 -8.02
N GLU A 569 14.83 30.11 -6.97
CA GLU A 569 16.14 29.64 -6.54
C GLU A 569 16.09 28.20 -5.98
N ASP A 570 15.01 27.86 -5.27
CA ASP A 570 14.80 26.52 -4.73
C ASP A 570 14.63 25.50 -5.89
N LEU A 571 13.87 25.86 -6.92
CA LEU A 571 13.68 25.05 -8.13
C LEU A 571 14.98 24.88 -8.91
N HIS A 572 15.76 25.95 -9.09
CA HIS A 572 17.03 25.90 -9.82
C HIS A 572 17.99 24.88 -9.20
N GLN A 573 18.19 24.93 -7.87
CA GLN A 573 19.04 23.99 -7.15
C GLN A 573 18.49 22.55 -7.18
N LEU A 574 17.18 22.37 -7.06
CA LEU A 574 16.56 21.04 -7.19
C LEU A 574 16.80 20.45 -8.59
N MET A 575 16.61 21.24 -9.64
CA MET A 575 16.84 20.79 -11.00
C MET A 575 18.31 20.52 -11.31
N ASP A 576 19.23 21.28 -10.71
CA ASP A 576 20.66 21.02 -10.85
C ASP A 576 21.05 19.70 -10.17
N HIS A 577 20.56 19.45 -8.95
CA HIS A 577 20.78 18.19 -8.23
C HIS A 577 20.24 16.97 -8.99
N PHE A 578 19.02 17.07 -9.54
CA PHE A 578 18.37 15.96 -10.28
C PHE A 578 18.61 16.01 -11.80
N ARG A 579 19.56 16.84 -12.27
CA ARG A 579 19.79 17.12 -13.70
C ARG A 579 19.90 15.86 -14.58
N PRO A 580 20.64 14.79 -14.20
CA PRO A 580 20.77 13.61 -15.05
C PRO A 580 19.43 12.92 -15.31
N VAL A 581 18.66 12.66 -14.24
CA VAL A 581 17.39 11.93 -14.33
C VAL A 581 16.29 12.78 -14.97
N LEU A 582 16.29 14.10 -14.74
CA LEU A 582 15.36 15.01 -15.40
C LEU A 582 15.57 15.07 -16.92
N LYS A 583 16.82 15.15 -17.37
CA LYS A 583 17.15 15.14 -18.81
C LYS A 583 16.74 13.83 -19.48
N GLU A 584 17.01 12.72 -18.80
CA GLU A 584 16.61 11.40 -19.27
C GLU A 584 15.09 11.24 -19.36
N ALA A 585 14.36 11.82 -18.41
CA ALA A 585 12.90 11.90 -18.40
C ALA A 585 12.32 12.84 -19.48
N GLY A 586 13.18 13.47 -20.30
CA GLY A 586 12.80 14.37 -21.39
C GLY A 586 12.40 15.77 -20.95
N VAL A 587 12.86 16.22 -19.77
CA VAL A 587 12.57 17.56 -19.25
C VAL A 587 13.56 18.58 -19.82
N ASP A 588 13.04 19.62 -20.45
CA ASP A 588 13.80 20.83 -20.78
C ASP A 588 13.86 21.72 -19.53
N LEU A 589 15.07 21.90 -19.00
CA LEU A 589 15.29 22.60 -17.73
C LEU A 589 15.10 24.12 -17.86
N GLU A 590 15.43 24.71 -19.02
CA GLU A 590 15.24 26.15 -19.25
C GLU A 590 13.74 26.46 -19.39
N GLU A 591 13.02 25.61 -20.13
CA GLU A 591 11.57 25.75 -20.25
C GLU A 591 10.88 25.45 -18.91
N ALA A 592 11.38 24.51 -18.09
CA ALA A 592 10.82 24.25 -16.76
C ALA A 592 10.87 25.48 -15.84
N GLU A 593 11.97 26.26 -15.85
CA GLU A 593 12.09 27.50 -15.08
C GLU A 593 11.06 28.55 -15.53
N LEU A 594 10.87 28.68 -16.84
CA LEU A 594 9.88 29.59 -17.41
C LEU A 594 8.45 29.12 -17.07
N GLU A 595 8.16 27.84 -17.29
CA GLU A 595 6.86 27.22 -16.99
C GLU A 595 6.50 27.36 -15.51
N TRP A 596 7.46 27.26 -14.59
CA TRP A 596 7.25 27.49 -13.15
C TRP A 596 6.68 28.88 -12.87
N SER A 597 7.25 29.92 -13.48
CA SER A 597 6.78 31.29 -13.34
C SER A 597 5.33 31.46 -13.79
N PHE A 598 4.93 30.79 -14.86
CA PHE A 598 3.54 30.80 -15.33
C PHE A 598 2.62 29.95 -14.47
N LEU A 599 3.04 28.74 -14.10
CA LEU A 599 2.26 27.79 -13.30
C LEU A 599 1.89 28.42 -11.94
N LYS A 600 2.88 28.93 -11.20
CA LYS A 600 2.66 29.49 -9.85
C LYS A 600 1.68 30.65 -9.87
N MET A 601 1.76 31.51 -10.88
CA MET A 601 0.83 32.63 -11.07
C MET A 601 -0.58 32.16 -11.44
N GLN A 602 -0.73 31.18 -12.33
CA GLN A 602 -2.04 30.71 -12.78
C GLN A 602 -2.78 29.92 -11.69
N VAL A 603 -2.08 29.01 -11.02
CA VAL A 603 -2.63 28.23 -9.89
C VAL A 603 -3.03 29.16 -8.75
N SER A 604 -2.18 30.13 -8.39
CA SER A 604 -2.50 31.10 -7.32
C SER A 604 -3.63 32.05 -7.72
N ASN A 605 -3.72 32.45 -8.99
CA ASN A 605 -4.86 33.24 -9.49
C ASN A 605 -6.17 32.46 -9.33
N LYS A 606 -6.19 31.17 -9.69
CA LYS A 606 -7.35 30.31 -9.52
C LYS A 606 -7.72 30.15 -8.04
N ARG A 607 -6.73 29.92 -7.17
CA ARG A 607 -6.90 29.90 -5.70
C ARG A 607 -7.55 31.16 -5.16
N ARG A 608 -7.20 32.35 -5.70
CA ARG A 608 -7.79 33.64 -5.31
C ARG A 608 -9.19 33.87 -5.88
N GLN A 609 -9.42 33.51 -7.15
CA GLN A 609 -10.69 33.77 -7.85
C GLN A 609 -11.81 32.84 -7.40
N SER A 610 -11.49 31.58 -7.13
CA SER A 610 -12.46 30.55 -6.72
C SER A 610 -11.97 29.73 -5.54
N PRO A 611 -11.79 30.33 -4.33
CA PRO A 611 -11.20 29.64 -3.19
C PRO A 611 -11.99 28.39 -2.74
N LYS A 612 -13.32 28.37 -2.95
CA LYS A 612 -14.19 27.26 -2.56
C LYS A 612 -14.05 26.03 -3.47
N ASP A 613 -13.73 26.25 -4.73
CA ASP A 613 -13.61 25.20 -5.75
C ASP A 613 -12.15 24.80 -6.00
N PHE A 614 -11.21 25.50 -5.36
CA PHE A 614 -9.79 25.25 -5.50
C PHE A 614 -9.36 24.04 -4.66
N VAL A 615 -8.84 23.02 -5.34
CA VAL A 615 -8.27 21.83 -4.71
C VAL A 615 -6.74 21.89 -4.85
N PRO A 616 -5.98 22.12 -3.76
CA PRO A 616 -4.51 22.15 -3.77
C PRO A 616 -3.93 20.73 -3.84
N ASP A 617 -4.21 20.03 -4.95
CA ASP A 617 -3.82 18.65 -5.20
C ASP A 617 -3.15 18.53 -6.56
N TRP A 618 -1.95 17.94 -6.59
CA TRP A 618 -1.14 17.85 -7.80
C TRP A 618 -1.75 16.98 -8.88
N LYS A 619 -2.63 16.02 -8.56
CA LYS A 619 -3.38 15.25 -9.56
C LYS A 619 -4.36 16.15 -10.31
N VAL A 620 -5.04 17.05 -9.60
CA VAL A 620 -5.95 18.03 -10.21
C VAL A 620 -5.16 19.04 -11.05
N ILE A 621 -4.06 19.57 -10.51
CA ILE A 621 -3.20 20.50 -11.24
C ILE A 621 -2.61 19.85 -12.49
N ASN A 622 -2.11 18.63 -12.40
CA ASN A 622 -1.61 17.91 -13.58
C ASN A 622 -2.69 17.72 -14.64
N GLN A 623 -3.89 17.28 -14.26
CA GLN A 623 -4.99 17.08 -15.20
C GLN A 623 -5.38 18.38 -15.92
N GLU A 624 -5.40 19.49 -15.22
CA GLU A 624 -5.81 20.78 -15.78
C GLU A 624 -4.73 21.43 -16.66
N TYR A 625 -3.46 21.29 -16.29
CA TYR A 625 -2.37 22.04 -16.92
C TYR A 625 -1.38 21.20 -17.75
N SER A 626 -1.58 19.87 -17.85
CA SER A 626 -0.67 18.95 -18.56
C SER A 626 -0.38 19.32 -20.02
N ASP A 627 -1.34 19.89 -20.74
CA ASP A 627 -1.13 20.31 -22.13
C ASP A 627 -0.20 21.52 -22.28
N ARG A 628 -0.06 22.33 -21.21
CA ARG A 628 0.64 23.61 -21.22
C ARG A 628 2.00 23.59 -20.53
N PHE A 629 2.18 22.69 -19.56
CA PHE A 629 3.33 22.66 -18.69
C PHE A 629 3.97 21.28 -18.70
N LYS A 630 4.73 21.00 -19.77
CA LYS A 630 5.26 19.64 -20.03
C LYS A 630 6.57 19.38 -19.28
N ASN A 631 7.25 20.42 -18.81
CA ASN A 631 8.58 20.35 -18.21
C ASN A 631 8.52 20.52 -16.69
N ILE A 632 7.77 21.50 -16.18
CA ILE A 632 7.67 21.73 -14.73
C ILE A 632 6.83 20.65 -14.01
N LEU A 633 5.80 20.09 -14.65
CA LEU A 633 4.96 19.07 -14.00
C LEU A 633 5.73 17.77 -13.69
N PRO A 634 6.59 17.24 -14.59
CA PRO A 634 7.50 16.16 -14.24
C PRO A 634 8.46 16.48 -13.08
N VAL A 635 8.94 17.73 -12.96
CA VAL A 635 9.75 18.13 -11.80
C VAL A 635 8.92 18.02 -10.51
N MET A 636 7.65 18.40 -10.54
CA MET A 636 6.75 18.22 -9.39
C MET A 636 6.49 16.74 -9.09
N ASP A 637 6.27 15.90 -10.11
CA ASP A 637 6.16 14.45 -9.94
C ASP A 637 7.43 13.85 -9.29
N LEU A 638 8.62 14.33 -9.66
CA LEU A 638 9.87 13.95 -9.00
C LEU A 638 9.82 14.26 -7.50
N LEU A 639 9.47 15.50 -7.13
CA LEU A 639 9.41 15.92 -5.72
C LEU A 639 8.37 15.12 -4.91
N LEU A 640 7.24 14.77 -5.52
CA LEU A 640 6.18 13.98 -4.90
C LEU A 640 6.54 12.49 -4.74
N THR A 641 7.50 12.01 -5.53
CA THR A 641 8.03 10.65 -5.48
C THR A 641 8.85 10.41 -4.21
N LEU A 642 9.48 11.44 -3.63
CA LEU A 642 10.24 11.31 -2.38
C LEU A 642 9.32 10.88 -1.23
N SER A 643 9.71 9.81 -0.51
CA SER A 643 8.97 9.33 0.67
C SER A 643 9.50 9.97 1.96
N PRO A 644 8.65 10.52 2.84
CA PRO A 644 9.06 10.99 4.16
C PRO A 644 9.25 9.86 5.20
N SER A 645 8.86 8.62 4.87
CA SER A 645 8.65 7.57 5.87
C SER A 645 8.90 6.18 5.31
N SER A 646 9.46 5.29 6.16
CA SER A 646 9.53 3.84 5.94
C SER A 646 8.31 3.10 6.48
N ALA A 647 7.30 3.80 7.01
CA ALA A 647 6.12 3.18 7.66
C ALA A 647 5.34 2.18 6.77
N GLU A 648 5.49 2.23 5.45
CA GLU A 648 4.90 1.22 4.57
C GLU A 648 5.55 -0.16 4.73
N ALA A 649 6.85 -0.20 4.98
CA ALA A 649 7.56 -1.44 5.30
C ALA A 649 7.09 -2.02 6.65
N GLU A 650 6.93 -1.19 7.69
CA GLU A 650 6.34 -1.63 8.97
C GLU A 650 4.91 -2.23 8.81
N ARG A 651 4.11 -1.66 7.89
CA ARG A 651 2.79 -2.21 7.54
C ARG A 651 2.91 -3.55 6.82
N GLY A 652 3.88 -3.67 5.91
CA GLY A 652 4.22 -4.93 5.25
C GLY A 652 4.66 -6.01 6.24
N PHE A 653 5.53 -5.69 7.20
CA PHE A 653 5.92 -6.61 8.28
C PHE A 653 4.74 -7.05 9.15
N SER A 654 3.76 -6.18 9.34
CA SER A 654 2.52 -6.55 10.05
C SER A 654 1.74 -7.63 9.28
N GLN A 655 1.72 -7.57 7.94
CA GLN A 655 1.13 -8.64 7.12
C GLN A 655 1.99 -9.91 7.13
N LEU A 656 3.32 -9.77 7.09
CA LEU A 656 4.26 -10.89 7.20
C LEU A 656 4.01 -11.69 8.48
N LYS A 657 3.83 -11.04 9.63
CA LYS A 657 3.52 -11.70 10.91
C LYS A 657 2.21 -12.49 10.91
N LEU A 658 1.22 -12.06 10.12
CA LEU A 658 -0.04 -12.79 9.94
C LEU A 658 0.10 -14.00 9.01
N ILE A 659 0.96 -13.91 8.00
CA ILE A 659 1.23 -15.00 7.07
C ILE A 659 2.16 -16.06 7.70
N LYS A 660 3.26 -15.61 8.29
CA LYS A 660 4.30 -16.43 8.93
C LYS A 660 4.09 -16.50 10.44
N THR A 661 3.07 -17.25 10.85
CA THR A 661 2.74 -17.50 12.25
C THR A 661 3.68 -18.52 12.91
N LYS A 662 3.60 -18.70 14.24
CA LYS A 662 4.33 -19.75 14.97
C LYS A 662 4.13 -21.17 14.40
N LEU A 663 2.98 -21.45 13.79
CA LEU A 663 2.67 -22.74 13.15
C LEU A 663 3.09 -22.80 11.66
N ARG A 664 3.52 -21.67 11.08
CA ARG A 664 3.86 -21.50 9.65
C ARG A 664 5.27 -20.92 9.46
N THR A 665 6.20 -21.26 10.33
CA THR A 665 7.57 -20.72 10.32
C THR A 665 8.43 -21.23 9.17
N ASN A 666 8.10 -22.37 8.56
CA ASN A 666 8.87 -23.00 7.48
C ASN A 666 8.51 -22.52 6.06
N LEU A 667 7.90 -21.34 5.91
CA LEU A 667 7.67 -20.76 4.58
C LEU A 667 9.02 -20.35 3.96
N SER A 668 9.30 -20.85 2.76
CA SER A 668 10.42 -20.40 1.92
C SER A 668 10.22 -18.95 1.48
N ASP A 669 11.29 -18.22 1.22
CA ASP A 669 11.29 -16.83 0.77
C ASP A 669 10.46 -16.60 -0.49
N THR A 670 10.54 -17.50 -1.49
CA THR A 670 9.69 -17.45 -2.69
C THR A 670 8.21 -17.51 -2.33
N SER A 671 7.80 -18.51 -1.53
CA SER A 671 6.41 -18.67 -1.09
C SER A 671 5.92 -17.52 -0.20
N LEU A 672 6.84 -16.85 0.52
CA LEU A 672 6.53 -15.69 1.34
C LEU A 672 6.30 -14.45 0.46
N ASN A 673 7.18 -14.22 -0.52
CA ASN A 673 7.02 -13.17 -1.53
C ASN A 673 5.71 -13.32 -2.30
N GLU A 674 5.40 -14.53 -2.80
CA GLU A 674 4.16 -14.78 -3.55
C GLU A 674 2.91 -14.47 -2.72
N GLN A 675 2.91 -14.85 -1.43
CA GLN A 675 1.77 -14.58 -0.56
C GLN A 675 1.64 -13.11 -0.19
N LEU A 676 2.77 -12.43 0.08
CA LEU A 676 2.77 -10.98 0.32
C LEU A 676 2.37 -10.20 -0.92
N ALA A 677 2.81 -10.61 -2.12
CA ALA A 677 2.40 -10.00 -3.38
C ALA A 677 0.88 -10.04 -3.53
N ILE A 678 0.25 -11.21 -3.35
CA ILE A 678 -1.22 -11.31 -3.40
C ILE A 678 -1.86 -10.48 -2.28
N LYS A 679 -1.33 -10.53 -1.06
CA LYS A 679 -1.92 -9.81 0.07
C LYS A 679 -1.83 -8.28 -0.06
N LEU A 680 -0.77 -7.76 -0.65
CA LEU A 680 -0.44 -6.33 -0.71
C LEU A 680 -0.78 -5.68 -2.06
N LEU A 681 -0.81 -6.45 -3.15
CA LEU A 681 -1.00 -5.93 -4.51
C LEU A 681 -2.36 -6.33 -5.12
N SER A 682 -2.83 -7.56 -4.87
CA SER A 682 -4.08 -8.01 -5.49
C SER A 682 -5.29 -7.25 -4.96
N PRO A 683 -6.32 -7.05 -5.80
CA PRO A 683 -7.58 -6.45 -5.36
C PRO A 683 -8.30 -7.29 -4.31
N SER A 684 -9.35 -6.74 -3.70
CA SER A 684 -10.21 -7.49 -2.78
C SER A 684 -10.79 -8.75 -3.44
N MET A 685 -11.18 -9.74 -2.62
CA MET A 685 -11.75 -11.00 -3.10
C MET A 685 -12.96 -10.82 -4.03
N GLU A 686 -13.74 -9.78 -3.82
CA GLU A 686 -14.90 -9.42 -4.66
C GLU A 686 -14.46 -9.00 -6.07
N ASN A 687 -13.40 -8.20 -6.15
CA ASN A 687 -12.93 -7.56 -7.37
C ASN A 687 -11.82 -8.36 -8.09
N PHE A 688 -11.33 -9.45 -7.49
CA PHE A 688 -10.31 -10.28 -8.11
C PHE A 688 -10.82 -10.97 -9.38
N ASP A 689 -10.06 -10.83 -10.47
CA ASP A 689 -10.29 -11.50 -11.75
C ASP A 689 -9.13 -12.48 -12.01
N PRO A 690 -9.39 -13.81 -12.04
CA PRO A 690 -8.34 -14.80 -12.22
C PRO A 690 -7.90 -15.00 -13.67
N ASP A 691 -8.50 -14.31 -14.66
CA ASP A 691 -8.30 -14.59 -16.08
C ASP A 691 -6.83 -14.55 -16.52
N ASP A 692 -6.12 -13.49 -16.17
CA ASP A 692 -4.71 -13.33 -16.55
C ASP A 692 -3.82 -14.38 -15.87
N ALA A 693 -4.13 -14.73 -14.61
CA ALA A 693 -3.41 -15.75 -13.86
C ALA A 693 -3.65 -17.15 -14.42
N ILE A 694 -4.89 -17.47 -14.81
CA ILE A 694 -5.27 -18.71 -15.49
C ILE A 694 -4.56 -18.80 -16.84
N GLN A 695 -4.53 -17.71 -17.62
CA GLN A 695 -3.82 -17.67 -18.88
C GLN A 695 -2.33 -17.96 -18.68
N TYR A 696 -1.69 -17.26 -17.74
CA TYR A 696 -0.28 -17.45 -17.44
C TYR A 696 0.01 -18.90 -17.02
N TRP A 697 -0.78 -19.44 -16.09
CA TRP A 697 -0.66 -20.83 -15.64
C TRP A 697 -0.84 -21.84 -16.80
N ASN A 698 -1.85 -21.63 -17.65
CA ASN A 698 -2.10 -22.53 -18.78
C ASN A 698 -0.94 -22.52 -19.78
N THR A 699 -0.36 -21.35 -20.09
CA THR A 699 0.74 -21.23 -21.05
C THR A 699 2.09 -21.71 -20.50
N SER A 700 2.36 -21.52 -19.20
CA SER A 700 3.60 -21.92 -18.53
C SER A 700 3.65 -23.42 -18.24
N VAL A 701 2.54 -24.02 -17.78
CA VAL A 701 2.44 -25.46 -17.49
C VAL A 701 2.37 -26.31 -18.77
N LEU A 702 1.78 -25.81 -19.86
CA LEU A 702 1.76 -26.53 -21.14
C LEU A 702 3.13 -26.53 -21.85
N ARG A 703 4.03 -25.57 -21.56
CA ARG A 703 5.41 -25.59 -22.07
C ARG A 703 6.28 -26.63 -21.36
N SER A 704 6.08 -26.85 -20.06
CA SER A 704 6.81 -27.84 -19.26
C SER A 704 6.34 -29.28 -19.44
N ARG A 705 5.14 -29.51 -20.01
CA ARG A 705 4.60 -30.84 -20.34
C ARG A 705 4.90 -31.36 -21.76
N ARG A 706 5.71 -30.67 -22.58
CA ARG A 706 6.24 -31.29 -23.80
C ARG A 706 7.44 -32.16 -23.40
N PRO A 707 7.37 -33.50 -23.53
CA PRO A 707 8.57 -34.31 -23.42
C PRO A 707 9.59 -33.83 -24.46
N ASN A 708 10.87 -33.78 -24.07
CA ASN A 708 11.99 -33.44 -24.95
C ASN A 708 12.08 -34.29 -26.24
N PHE A 709 11.24 -35.30 -26.41
CA PHE A 709 11.12 -36.12 -27.62
C PHE A 709 10.59 -35.38 -28.87
N MET A 710 10.03 -34.17 -28.72
CA MET A 710 9.58 -33.34 -29.85
C MET A 710 10.65 -32.34 -30.31
N ARG A 711 11.74 -32.13 -29.56
CA ARG A 711 12.87 -31.33 -30.05
C ARG A 711 13.58 -32.07 -31.17
N ASP A 712 13.76 -33.38 -31.01
CA ASP A 712 14.32 -34.25 -32.05
C ASP A 712 13.39 -34.33 -33.25
N ARG A 713 12.06 -34.47 -33.11
CA ARG A 713 11.15 -34.47 -34.28
C ARG A 713 11.03 -33.12 -34.99
N VAL A 714 11.19 -32.00 -34.28
CA VAL A 714 11.18 -30.66 -34.89
C VAL A 714 12.54 -30.36 -35.54
N GLN A 715 13.65 -30.84 -34.97
CA GLN A 715 14.97 -30.79 -35.60
C GLN A 715 15.08 -31.76 -36.78
N GLN A 716 14.48 -32.95 -36.70
CA GLN A 716 14.35 -33.91 -37.80
C GLN A 716 13.48 -33.30 -38.90
N ARG A 717 12.30 -32.75 -38.59
CA ARG A 717 11.46 -32.06 -39.59
C ARG A 717 12.09 -30.80 -40.17
N LYS A 718 12.96 -30.12 -39.42
CA LYS A 718 13.76 -29.01 -39.95
C LYS A 718 14.87 -29.51 -40.87
N LYS A 719 15.56 -30.60 -40.52
CA LYS A 719 16.54 -31.27 -41.40
C LYS A 719 15.91 -31.90 -42.63
N ASP A 720 14.71 -32.46 -42.50
CA ASP A 720 13.95 -33.09 -43.58
C ASP A 720 13.42 -31.99 -44.53
N LYS A 721 12.98 -30.84 -43.98
CA LYS A 721 12.66 -29.65 -44.79
C LYS A 721 13.87 -29.00 -45.44
N GLU A 722 14.99 -28.87 -44.72
CA GLU A 722 16.24 -28.35 -45.30
C GLU A 722 16.78 -29.29 -46.39
N ASN A 723 16.60 -30.61 -46.26
CA ASN A 723 16.94 -31.57 -47.32
C ASN A 723 15.93 -31.58 -48.48
N GLU A 724 14.64 -31.36 -48.24
CA GLU A 724 13.62 -31.18 -49.29
C GLU A 724 13.86 -29.87 -50.06
N ASP A 725 14.18 -28.78 -49.35
CA ASP A 725 14.52 -27.47 -49.96
C ASP A 725 15.85 -27.55 -50.74
N VAL A 726 16.83 -28.34 -50.30
CA VAL A 726 18.10 -28.58 -51.05
C VAL A 726 17.87 -29.50 -52.26
N GLN A 727 16.93 -30.44 -52.21
CA GLN A 727 16.53 -31.24 -53.38
C GLN A 727 15.75 -30.42 -54.42
N GLU A 728 14.85 -29.51 -54.00
CA GLU A 728 14.17 -28.58 -54.91
C GLU A 728 15.15 -27.59 -55.56
N ILE A 729 16.21 -27.15 -54.84
CA ILE A 729 17.26 -26.30 -55.42
C ILE A 729 18.14 -27.09 -56.42
N HIS A 730 18.47 -28.36 -56.16
CA HIS A 730 19.23 -29.19 -57.10
C HIS A 730 18.43 -29.60 -58.36
N GLU A 731 17.12 -29.72 -58.27
CA GLU A 731 16.23 -29.93 -59.43
C GLU A 731 16.02 -28.63 -60.24
N HIS A 732 16.11 -27.46 -59.60
CA HIS A 732 16.03 -26.17 -60.30
C HIS A 732 17.37 -25.78 -60.98
N ASP A 733 18.51 -26.04 -60.33
CA ASP A 733 19.86 -25.76 -60.88
C ASP A 733 20.29 -26.73 -62.00
N SER A 734 19.62 -27.88 -62.15
CA SER A 734 19.84 -28.81 -63.27
C SER A 734 19.03 -28.47 -64.53
N MET A 735 18.08 -27.53 -64.46
CA MET A 735 17.32 -27.02 -65.62
C MET A 735 17.84 -25.66 -66.14
N GLU A 736 18.66 -24.93 -65.37
CA GLU A 736 19.22 -23.62 -65.79
C GLU A 736 20.70 -23.66 -66.22
N ALA A 737 21.38 -24.82 -66.16
CA ALA A 737 22.77 -25.00 -66.64
C ALA A 737 22.89 -25.45 -68.12
N GLU A 738 21.97 -25.04 -68.99
CA GLU A 738 22.07 -25.14 -70.45
C GLU A 738 21.96 -23.77 -71.13
N PHE A 739 22.53 -22.69 -70.58
CA PHE A 739 22.81 -21.50 -71.40
C PHE A 739 23.89 -20.63 -70.73
N GLU A 740 24.91 -20.29 -71.51
CA GLU A 740 25.94 -19.27 -71.23
C GLU A 740 27.08 -19.62 -70.26
N GLY A 741 28.13 -20.20 -70.85
CA GLY A 741 29.49 -19.98 -70.37
C GLY A 741 30.09 -18.70 -70.96
N GLN A 742 30.86 -17.96 -70.16
CA GLN A 742 32.24 -17.52 -70.45
C GLN A 742 32.70 -16.42 -69.46
N GLY A 743 33.75 -16.75 -68.69
CA GLY A 743 34.82 -15.83 -68.25
C GLY A 743 34.50 -14.83 -67.14
N VAL A 744 35.41 -14.36 -66.29
CA VAL A 744 36.87 -14.53 -66.05
C VAL A 744 37.11 -13.81 -64.71
N GLU A 745 37.92 -14.41 -63.81
CA GLU A 745 38.82 -13.82 -62.76
C GLU A 745 38.26 -12.76 -61.77
N SER A 746 38.61 -12.70 -60.47
CA SER A 746 39.83 -13.07 -59.75
C SER A 746 39.62 -13.06 -58.22
N GLU A 747 40.27 -14.01 -57.55
CA GLU A 747 41.06 -13.91 -56.30
C GLU A 747 40.40 -13.48 -54.97
N GLU A 748 40.19 -14.40 -54.01
CA GLU A 748 41.15 -15.03 -53.05
C GLU A 748 41.30 -14.20 -51.75
N THR A 749 41.38 -14.72 -50.52
CA THR A 749 41.18 -16.06 -49.92
C THR A 749 41.16 -15.90 -48.38
N GLU A 750 40.31 -16.72 -47.76
CA GLU A 750 40.48 -17.60 -46.58
C GLU A 750 41.14 -17.17 -45.25
N ARG A 751 40.45 -17.57 -44.17
CA ARG A 751 40.94 -17.86 -42.82
C ARG A 751 40.58 -19.32 -42.52
N ASP A 752 41.50 -20.06 -41.91
CA ASP A 752 41.24 -21.37 -41.33
C ASP A 752 41.34 -21.34 -39.79
N ASN A 753 40.48 -22.20 -39.21
CA ASN A 753 40.38 -22.62 -37.81
C ASN A 753 41.61 -23.46 -37.37
N ASP A 754 41.89 -23.51 -36.07
CA ASP A 754 41.66 -24.76 -35.32
C ASP A 754 41.85 -24.65 -33.79
N SER A 755 41.08 -25.52 -33.13
CA SER A 755 40.96 -25.84 -31.70
C SER A 755 42.20 -26.51 -31.07
N VAL A 756 42.26 -26.55 -29.72
CA VAL A 756 42.38 -27.77 -28.86
C VAL A 756 42.70 -27.42 -27.39
N GLU A 757 42.28 -28.34 -26.53
CA GLU A 757 42.23 -28.50 -25.06
C GLU A 757 43.52 -28.26 -24.24
N VAL A 758 43.35 -28.07 -22.92
CA VAL A 758 44.43 -27.99 -21.91
C VAL A 758 44.09 -28.83 -20.67
N GLU A 759 45.04 -29.70 -20.27
CA GLU A 759 45.24 -30.21 -18.91
C GLU A 759 46.63 -29.73 -18.41
N SER A 760 46.77 -29.38 -17.12
CA SER A 760 47.96 -29.73 -16.30
C SER A 760 47.82 -29.32 -14.82
N GLU A 761 48.31 -30.23 -13.98
CA GLU A 761 48.79 -30.18 -12.57
C GLU A 761 49.51 -28.86 -12.18
N GLY A 762 49.64 -28.36 -10.94
CA GLY A 762 49.64 -28.92 -9.58
C GLY A 762 51.01 -28.65 -8.90
N GLN A 763 51.12 -27.75 -7.91
CA GLN A 763 52.03 -27.84 -6.72
C GLN A 763 52.05 -26.57 -5.83
N ALA A 764 52.22 -26.81 -4.53
CA ALA A 764 52.26 -25.86 -3.41
C ALA A 764 53.68 -25.51 -2.97
N VAL A 765 53.88 -24.33 -2.35
CA VAL A 765 55.02 -24.00 -1.46
C VAL A 765 54.60 -22.98 -0.38
N GLU A 766 54.91 -23.29 0.89
CA GLU A 766 54.92 -22.42 2.07
C GLU A 766 56.25 -21.65 2.21
N SER A 767 56.22 -20.45 2.83
CA SER A 767 57.29 -19.84 3.66
C SER A 767 56.83 -18.44 4.10
N GLU A 768 56.58 -18.14 5.38
CA GLU A 768 57.51 -17.74 6.47
C GLU A 768 58.10 -16.32 6.38
N GLU A 769 58.26 -15.70 7.57
CA GLU A 769 58.98 -14.45 7.93
C GLU A 769 58.24 -13.10 7.72
N THR A 770 58.25 -12.09 8.60
CA THR A 770 59.09 -11.72 9.77
C THR A 770 58.44 -10.59 10.61
N GLU A 771 58.86 -10.47 11.87
CA GLU A 771 58.55 -9.40 12.85
C GLU A 771 59.40 -8.11 12.65
N ARG A 772 58.96 -7.02 13.34
CA ARG A 772 59.66 -5.76 13.75
C ARG A 772 59.62 -4.58 12.74
N ASP A 773 59.44 -3.31 13.12
CA ASP A 773 59.47 -2.59 14.40
C ASP A 773 58.64 -1.27 14.29
N ASN A 774 58.31 -0.72 15.46
CA ASN A 774 57.73 0.59 15.80
C ASN A 774 58.00 1.77 14.85
N ASP A 775 56.97 2.61 14.63
CA ASP A 775 57.06 3.99 15.10
C ASP A 775 55.68 4.62 15.36
N SER A 776 55.58 5.19 16.55
CA SER A 776 54.44 5.83 17.18
C SER A 776 54.23 7.26 16.68
N VAL A 777 53.01 7.59 16.25
CA VAL A 777 52.46 8.96 16.34
C VAL A 777 51.01 8.88 16.79
N GLU A 778 50.76 9.38 18.00
CA GLU A 778 49.44 9.61 18.59
C GLU A 778 48.67 10.66 17.78
N VAL A 779 47.44 10.34 17.36
CA VAL A 779 46.39 11.33 17.13
C VAL A 779 45.10 10.76 17.73
N GLU A 780 44.67 11.36 18.83
CA GLU A 780 43.41 11.08 19.54
C GLU A 780 42.19 11.28 18.61
N SER A 781 41.29 10.30 18.54
CA SER A 781 39.91 10.53 18.08
C SER A 781 38.90 9.57 18.74
N GLU A 782 38.04 10.19 19.56
CA GLU A 782 36.62 9.91 19.79
C GLU A 782 36.12 8.46 19.81
N GLY A 783 36.36 7.77 20.93
CA GLY A 783 35.55 6.63 21.36
C GLY A 783 34.32 7.11 22.15
N GLN A 784 33.15 7.17 21.52
CA GLN A 784 31.88 7.37 22.25
C GLN A 784 30.63 6.75 21.59
N ALA A 785 30.77 5.92 20.55
CA ALA A 785 29.62 5.32 19.84
C ALA A 785 29.41 3.81 20.05
N VAL A 786 30.35 3.10 20.69
CA VAL A 786 30.32 1.62 20.75
C VAL A 786 29.52 1.07 21.94
N GLU A 787 29.47 1.78 23.08
CA GLU A 787 28.75 1.31 24.28
C GLU A 787 27.21 1.33 24.15
N SER A 788 26.64 2.03 23.15
CA SER A 788 25.19 2.12 22.96
C SER A 788 24.56 0.99 22.13
N GLU A 789 25.34 0.28 21.32
CA GLU A 789 24.86 -0.86 20.52
C GLU A 789 24.94 -2.19 21.30
N GLU A 790 25.93 -2.33 22.18
CA GLU A 790 26.07 -3.49 23.07
C GLU A 790 24.91 -3.58 24.07
N THR A 791 24.40 -2.42 24.51
CA THR A 791 23.26 -2.33 25.42
C THR A 791 21.91 -2.61 24.77
N GLU A 792 21.75 -2.48 23.45
CA GLU A 792 20.53 -2.91 22.74
C GLU A 792 20.49 -4.43 22.57
N ARG A 793 21.62 -5.06 22.27
CA ARG A 793 21.72 -6.54 22.20
C ARG A 793 21.57 -7.23 23.56
N GLU A 794 22.06 -6.61 24.63
CA GLU A 794 21.89 -7.15 26.00
C GLU A 794 20.46 -7.02 26.53
N ILE A 795 19.66 -6.06 26.05
CA ILE A 795 18.26 -5.91 26.47
C ILE A 795 17.37 -6.91 25.73
N ASP A 796 17.59 -7.12 24.43
CA ASP A 796 16.83 -8.12 23.65
C ASP A 796 17.12 -9.55 24.13
N SER A 797 18.36 -9.87 24.52
CA SER A 797 18.69 -11.18 25.10
C SER A 797 18.07 -11.42 26.48
N LEU A 798 17.90 -10.36 27.28
CA LEU A 798 17.19 -10.42 28.56
C LEU A 798 15.66 -10.50 28.40
N GLU A 799 15.09 -9.98 27.30
CA GLU A 799 13.67 -10.19 26.97
C GLU A 799 13.38 -11.66 26.59
N ASP A 800 14.30 -12.31 25.86
CA ASP A 800 14.18 -13.71 25.44
C ASP A 800 14.40 -14.72 26.58
N GLU A 801 15.37 -14.48 27.48
CA GLU A 801 15.56 -15.34 28.67
C GLU A 801 14.36 -15.28 29.63
N PHE A 802 13.67 -14.14 29.72
CA PHE A 802 12.50 -13.97 30.59
C PHE A 802 11.23 -14.63 30.01
N GLU A 803 11.06 -14.62 28.68
CA GLU A 803 10.00 -15.38 27.99
C GLU A 803 10.26 -16.90 28.04
N ALA A 804 11.53 -17.35 28.00
CA ALA A 804 11.87 -18.75 28.16
C ALA A 804 11.59 -19.28 29.59
N GLN A 805 11.91 -18.51 30.63
CA GLN A 805 11.67 -18.91 32.04
C GLN A 805 10.19 -18.91 32.44
N THR A 806 9.33 -18.18 31.74
CA THR A 806 7.88 -18.22 31.97
C THR A 806 7.20 -19.44 31.34
N VAL A 807 7.85 -20.13 30.39
CA VAL A 807 7.33 -21.37 29.79
C VAL A 807 7.63 -22.60 30.64
N GLU A 808 8.77 -22.65 31.36
CA GLU A 808 9.10 -23.77 32.25
C GLU A 808 8.25 -23.85 33.53
N SER A 809 7.60 -22.75 33.94
CA SER A 809 6.76 -22.71 35.14
C SER A 809 5.26 -23.00 34.89
N GLY A 810 4.89 -23.32 33.65
CA GLY A 810 3.51 -23.57 33.22
C GLY A 810 3.11 -25.03 33.00
N GLN A 811 4.00 -26.01 33.20
CA GLN A 811 3.67 -27.44 33.12
C GLN A 811 3.26 -27.96 34.50
N ILE A 812 1.95 -27.97 34.78
CA ILE A 812 1.36 -28.82 35.80
C ILE A 812 0.57 -29.92 35.08
N GLU A 813 0.99 -31.16 35.31
CA GLU A 813 0.43 -32.41 34.80
C GLU A 813 -1.08 -32.51 35.08
N ILE A 814 -1.86 -32.85 34.04
CA ILE A 814 -3.22 -33.36 34.21
C ILE A 814 -3.17 -34.84 33.83
N GLU A 815 -2.95 -35.69 34.83
CA GLU A 815 -3.22 -37.12 34.73
C GLU A 815 -4.73 -37.36 34.67
N THR A 816 -5.12 -38.19 33.71
CA THR A 816 -6.48 -38.64 33.45
C THR A 816 -6.85 -39.76 34.43
N VAL A 817 -7.83 -39.52 35.31
CA VAL A 817 -8.57 -40.59 35.99
C VAL A 817 -9.99 -40.56 35.47
N ALA A 818 -10.31 -41.56 34.65
CA ALA A 818 -11.67 -41.91 34.27
C ALA A 818 -12.36 -42.58 35.46
N GLU A 819 -13.49 -42.04 35.91
CA GLU A 819 -14.51 -42.84 36.59
C GLU A 819 -15.90 -42.22 36.42
N SER A 820 -16.84 -43.12 36.24
CA SER A 820 -18.23 -43.02 35.82
C SER A 820 -19.16 -42.23 36.74
N GLY A 821 -20.15 -41.54 36.15
CA GLY A 821 -21.36 -41.10 36.85
C GLY A 821 -22.27 -40.26 35.95
N GLU A 822 -23.38 -40.86 35.51
CA GLU A 822 -24.52 -40.20 34.85
C GLU A 822 -25.08 -39.06 35.72
N VAL A 823 -25.62 -38.00 35.10
CA VAL A 823 -26.96 -37.41 35.37
C VAL A 823 -27.13 -36.06 34.62
N GLU A 824 -28.11 -36.09 33.71
CA GLU A 824 -29.10 -35.08 33.31
C GLU A 824 -28.73 -33.72 32.68
N SER A 825 -29.40 -33.53 31.55
CA SER A 825 -29.58 -32.37 30.69
C SER A 825 -30.27 -31.18 31.34
N SER A 826 -29.76 -29.96 31.12
CA SER A 826 -30.52 -28.78 30.65
C SER A 826 -29.68 -27.51 30.76
N THR A 827 -29.26 -26.93 29.62
CA THR A 827 -29.02 -25.48 29.36
C THR A 827 -28.32 -25.32 28.01
N ASP A 828 -29.07 -25.43 26.90
CA ASP A 828 -28.56 -25.17 25.53
C ASP A 828 -29.16 -23.89 24.91
N SER A 829 -29.91 -23.08 25.66
CA SER A 829 -30.59 -21.89 25.12
C SER A 829 -29.94 -20.54 25.47
N GLU A 830 -28.95 -20.50 26.38
CA GLU A 830 -28.25 -19.26 26.76
C GLU A 830 -26.91 -19.07 26.02
N GLU A 831 -26.29 -20.14 25.52
CA GLU A 831 -25.03 -20.05 24.74
C GLU A 831 -25.26 -19.62 23.27
N GLU A 832 -26.43 -19.89 22.68
CA GLU A 832 -26.75 -19.44 21.32
C GLU A 832 -26.99 -17.92 21.25
N GLU A 833 -27.68 -17.33 22.24
CA GLU A 833 -27.91 -15.87 22.33
C GLU A 833 -26.60 -15.09 22.59
N GLU A 834 -25.67 -15.61 23.39
CA GLU A 834 -24.36 -14.97 23.59
C GLU A 834 -23.47 -15.05 22.33
N SER A 835 -23.58 -16.13 21.54
CA SER A 835 -22.82 -16.26 20.28
C SER A 835 -23.30 -15.28 19.20
N GLU A 836 -24.61 -15.04 19.14
CA GLU A 836 -25.24 -14.16 18.15
C GLU A 836 -24.92 -12.69 18.45
N VAL A 837 -24.94 -12.30 19.72
CA VAL A 837 -24.55 -10.94 20.18
C VAL A 837 -23.05 -10.68 19.94
N VAL A 838 -22.19 -11.69 20.10
CA VAL A 838 -20.75 -11.56 19.81
C VAL A 838 -20.50 -11.41 18.31
N MET A 839 -21.20 -12.17 17.47
CA MET A 839 -21.10 -12.06 16.02
C MET A 839 -21.62 -10.71 15.51
N GLU A 840 -22.72 -10.20 16.05
CA GLU A 840 -23.26 -8.89 15.67
C GLU A 840 -22.29 -7.75 16.04
N ARG A 841 -21.63 -7.88 17.21
CA ARG A 841 -20.59 -6.94 17.66
C ARG A 841 -19.34 -6.96 16.76
N ILE A 842 -18.97 -8.14 16.24
CA ILE A 842 -17.83 -8.30 15.31
C ILE A 842 -18.15 -7.64 13.97
N PHE A 843 -19.36 -7.85 13.43
CA PHE A 843 -19.79 -7.21 12.18
C PHE A 843 -19.88 -5.68 12.28
N GLU A 844 -20.24 -5.16 13.46
CA GLU A 844 -20.31 -3.72 13.70
C GLU A 844 -18.92 -3.08 13.78
N ILE A 845 -17.95 -3.79 14.37
CA ILE A 845 -16.53 -3.40 14.39
C ILE A 845 -15.92 -3.42 12.97
N GLU A 846 -16.24 -4.44 12.16
CA GLU A 846 -15.78 -4.51 10.77
C GLU A 846 -16.32 -3.34 9.93
N ARG A 847 -17.59 -2.95 10.15
CA ARG A 847 -18.19 -1.77 9.50
C ARG A 847 -17.58 -0.43 9.93
N GLU A 848 -17.13 -0.31 11.17
CA GLU A 848 -16.43 0.89 11.63
C GLU A 848 -14.99 0.96 11.11
N ILE A 849 -14.33 -0.19 10.92
CA ILE A 849 -13.02 -0.28 10.28
C ILE A 849 -13.09 0.08 8.79
N GLU A 850 -14.15 -0.29 8.06
CA GLU A 850 -14.33 0.12 6.66
C GLU A 850 -14.65 1.63 6.48
N LYS A 851 -15.03 2.33 7.55
CA LYS A 851 -15.33 3.77 7.51
C LYS A 851 -14.14 4.66 7.88
N PHE A 852 -13.06 4.09 8.41
CA PHE A 852 -11.80 4.76 8.73
C PHE A 852 -10.75 4.47 7.67
#